data_AF-A0AAN8RA94-F1
#
_entry.id   AF-A0AAN8RA94-F1
#
_cell.length_a   1.000
_cell.length_b   1.000
_cell.length_c   1.000
_cell.angle_alpha   90.00
_cell.angle_beta   90.00
_cell.angle_gamma   90.00
#
_symmetry.space_group_name_H-M   'P 1'
#
loop_
_entity.id
_entity.type
_entity.pdbx_description
1 polymer ?
#
loop_
_entity_poly.entity_id
_entity_poly.type
_entity_poly.pdbx_seq_one_letter_code
_entity_poly.pdbx_strand_id
1 'polypeptide(L)'
;MSGFCVFLLACVLPLSLASPGRQDPFLWLSALRGRGYVEGSLLADTTGGECPAECDCPPSFPIAMYCDGRGLTTMPTVPSRMKYLYLQHNEISTMPDSSLANATNLVWVMLHHNALSTDKIGKKVFAKLQGLERLYLQHNNLTRVPPNLPHSLRDLRLNNNNINKVTPAALDGMDNLTILYLHDNALTEMGKSLRGLNSLTLLDVSGNKLKKVPDSLPERLHQLYLESNAISAVPEGFLSKFSQLQYIRMAHNQLTDNGIPPNTFNVSGLVELDLSFNQLERIPSVSQTLEHLYLQANHIKEFTLGSFCGVVDVMNFSRLRTLRLEGNEISTGDVPSESALCLRLANTIEVKDDHEKQQQDSHVGSNDENIDRGNWTNKREYMLSMIGYAVGLGNVWRFPYLAYKNGGGAFLIPYFIMLTVAGIPLFFLESSFGQFCSQGPVNVWRALPIFQGVGVAMVLVSTLVGIYYNVIIAYSLYYMFASFQSPLPWSDCFYWSNSNCSLTPREVCNVTTASNWSVPVLTANMTVWENGTCPEGNIVSIPVQSPSEQYWDLVALQRSSSLDETGPVVWHLALCLLLGWLLIAAALYKGIKSSGKVVYFTATFPYVVLLLLLIRGVTLEGARDGIEFYIGSQSNLTKLGEAEVWRDAATQIFYSLSIAWGGVTALSSYNKFHNNVFKDALIVCLTNCGTSVFAGFAIFSILGHMAHVYGKPVSEVAQAGFGLAFIAYPDALSKLPISPLWSILFFFMLLTLGLDSQFAGIEVISTCLQDAFPETFKSKNSIILVATCAILFLLGLPCVTQAGIYWVTLMDQFCAGFVLLIAALLELIGVFYIYGGNRFIKDIEMMIGTRSFLFWLWWRACWFFISPAIIIVILVWSLLTFRPPSYGTVQYPAWGVALGWCMIAFCLIWIPLLAIWKILTSQGNPWQRLCAVCSPVESWGPYLEVHWGEGYADGRWYYRKNSVHLPDNNVYIIPNNLTRL
;
A
#
# COMPACT_ATOMS: atom_id res chain seq x y z
N MET A 1 -31.49 -10.48 13.03
CA MET A 1 -31.62 -9.26 12.20
C MET A 1 -30.94 -8.03 12.81
N SER A 2 -31.11 -7.68 14.10
CA SER A 2 -30.45 -6.50 14.70
C SER A 2 -28.98 -6.71 15.07
N GLY A 3 -28.56 -7.90 15.48
CA GLY A 3 -27.18 -8.16 15.93
C GLY A 3 -26.10 -8.06 14.85
N PHE A 4 -26.36 -8.54 13.62
CA PHE A 4 -25.33 -8.63 12.58
C PHE A 4 -24.98 -7.26 11.98
N CYS A 5 -25.98 -6.38 11.76
CA CYS A 5 -25.74 -5.00 11.35
C CYS A 5 -25.24 -4.12 12.50
N VAL A 6 -25.72 -4.29 13.74
CA VAL A 6 -25.27 -3.50 14.90
C VAL A 6 -23.84 -3.87 15.33
N PHE A 7 -23.41 -5.13 15.14
CA PHE A 7 -22.05 -5.55 15.47
C PHE A 7 -21.01 -5.10 14.42
N LEU A 8 -21.36 -5.13 13.13
CA LEU A 8 -20.55 -4.52 12.06
C LEU A 8 -20.46 -2.98 12.19
N LEU A 9 -21.52 -2.33 12.70
CA LEU A 9 -21.50 -0.90 13.06
C LEU A 9 -20.72 -0.62 14.36
N ALA A 10 -20.72 -1.55 15.32
CA ALA A 10 -20.00 -1.40 16.60
C ALA A 10 -18.48 -1.59 16.46
N CYS A 11 -18.01 -2.31 15.44
CA CYS A 11 -16.58 -2.43 15.15
C CYS A 11 -15.99 -1.23 14.39
N VAL A 12 -16.82 -0.28 13.90
CA VAL A 12 -16.40 0.80 12.99
C VAL A 12 -16.63 2.22 13.56
N LEU A 13 -17.27 2.37 14.72
CA LEU A 13 -17.46 3.68 15.37
C LEU A 13 -16.74 3.77 16.72
N PRO A 14 -15.79 4.71 16.93
CA PRO A 14 -15.40 5.13 18.27
C PRO A 14 -16.57 5.88 18.92
N LEU A 15 -16.87 5.55 20.17
CA LEU A 15 -17.79 6.25 21.06
C LEU A 15 -17.56 7.77 21.04
N SER A 16 -18.50 8.56 20.50
CA SER A 16 -18.52 10.01 20.66
C SER A 16 -19.88 10.48 21.20
N LEU A 17 -20.00 10.51 22.52
CA LEU A 17 -20.98 11.34 23.23
C LEU A 17 -20.25 12.09 24.35
N ALA A 18 -19.83 13.33 24.06
CA ALA A 18 -19.68 14.37 25.07
C ALA A 18 -19.68 15.75 24.41
N SER A 19 -20.64 16.57 24.83
CA SER A 19 -20.91 17.94 24.41
C SER A 19 -19.73 18.90 24.64
N PRO A 20 -19.48 19.87 23.74
CA PRO A 20 -18.49 20.93 23.92
C PRO A 20 -19.03 22.07 24.81
N GLY A 21 -18.25 22.46 25.82
CA GLY A 21 -18.45 23.71 26.55
C GLY A 21 -17.93 24.91 25.75
N ARG A 22 -18.82 25.91 25.59
CA ARG A 22 -18.62 27.36 25.33
C ARG A 22 -17.29 27.92 25.87
N GLN A 23 -16.69 29.01 25.39
CA GLN A 23 -16.89 30.05 24.36
C GLN A 23 -15.53 30.79 24.32
N ASP A 24 -15.08 31.36 23.19
CA ASP A 24 -15.21 32.82 23.06
C ASP A 24 -15.44 33.23 21.58
N PRO A 25 -16.61 33.81 21.22
CA PRO A 25 -17.04 33.99 19.84
C PRO A 25 -16.78 35.39 19.25
N PHE A 26 -15.88 36.20 19.83
CA PHE A 26 -15.71 37.61 19.41
C PHE A 26 -14.31 38.06 19.02
N LEU A 27 -13.35 37.14 18.79
CA LEU A 27 -12.08 37.50 18.16
C LEU A 27 -12.21 37.82 16.65
N TRP A 28 -13.41 37.73 16.07
CA TRP A 28 -13.70 38.18 14.70
C TRP A 28 -13.82 39.70 14.58
N LEU A 29 -13.97 40.44 15.69
CA LEU A 29 -14.33 41.87 15.66
C LEU A 29 -13.13 42.80 15.41
N SER A 30 -11.90 42.29 15.38
CA SER A 30 -10.70 43.07 15.00
C SER A 30 -10.23 42.85 13.57
N ALA A 31 -10.74 41.84 12.84
CA ALA A 31 -10.33 41.54 11.47
C ALA A 31 -11.21 42.19 10.38
N LEU A 32 -12.30 42.87 10.75
CA LEU A 32 -13.26 43.52 9.84
C LEU A 32 -12.94 45.00 9.54
N ARG A 33 -11.66 45.36 9.39
CA ARG A 33 -11.24 46.65 8.82
C ARG A 33 -10.11 46.46 7.81
N GLY A 34 -10.42 45.80 6.69
CA GLY A 34 -9.40 45.46 5.70
C GLY A 34 -9.89 45.01 4.31
N ARG A 35 -11.01 45.59 3.83
CA ARG A 35 -11.43 45.71 2.42
C ARG A 35 -11.68 44.42 1.60
N GLY A 36 -12.97 44.21 1.29
CA GLY A 36 -13.36 43.96 -0.09
C GLY A 36 -13.34 45.29 -0.88
N TYR A 37 -12.80 45.26 -2.09
CA TYR A 37 -13.16 46.17 -3.18
C TYR A 37 -13.14 45.37 -4.50
N VAL A 38 -14.22 45.58 -5.24
CA VAL A 38 -14.68 44.95 -6.48
C VAL A 38 -13.93 45.52 -7.70
N GLU A 39 -14.01 44.80 -8.82
CA GLU A 39 -13.77 45.28 -10.18
C GLU A 39 -14.01 46.78 -10.35
N GLY A 40 -12.93 47.48 -10.69
CA GLY A 40 -12.89 48.91 -10.96
C GLY A 40 -11.45 49.28 -11.25
N SER A 41 -11.21 49.84 -12.44
CA SER A 41 -9.93 50.38 -12.87
C SER A 41 -9.19 51.12 -11.74
N LEU A 42 -8.07 50.55 -11.29
CA LEU A 42 -7.05 51.29 -10.56
C LEU A 42 -5.74 51.03 -11.28
N LEU A 43 -5.37 52.00 -12.11
CA LEU A 43 -3.99 52.25 -12.52
C LEU A 43 -3.13 52.05 -11.27
N ALA A 44 -2.30 51.00 -11.26
CA ALA A 44 -1.25 50.90 -10.27
C ALA A 44 -0.45 52.20 -10.36
N ASP A 45 -0.26 52.89 -9.24
CA ASP A 45 0.53 54.12 -9.19
C ASP A 45 1.95 53.80 -9.71
N THR A 46 2.23 54.17 -10.97
CA THR A 46 3.50 53.94 -11.65
C THR A 46 4.49 55.07 -11.39
N THR A 47 4.21 55.97 -10.42
CA THR A 47 5.16 57.00 -9.99
C THR A 47 6.46 56.33 -9.49
N GLY A 48 7.45 56.23 -10.40
CA GLY A 48 8.68 55.48 -10.18
C GLY A 48 9.20 54.63 -11.36
N GLY A 49 8.54 54.67 -12.54
CA GLY A 49 9.03 54.09 -13.80
C GLY A 49 8.22 52.87 -14.30
N GLU A 50 8.27 52.51 -15.57
CA GLU A 50 7.54 51.33 -16.06
C GLU A 50 8.26 50.02 -15.68
N CYS A 51 7.50 48.93 -15.54
CA CYS A 51 8.09 47.60 -15.32
C CYS A 51 8.79 47.14 -16.61
N PRO A 52 10.03 46.61 -16.56
CA PRO A 52 10.70 46.09 -17.75
C PRO A 52 9.92 44.92 -18.36
N ALA A 53 9.90 44.83 -19.70
CA ALA A 53 9.08 43.86 -20.43
C ALA A 53 9.48 42.41 -20.16
N GLU A 54 10.74 42.18 -19.80
CA GLU A 54 11.28 40.88 -19.44
C GLU A 54 10.87 40.38 -18.04
N CYS A 55 10.24 41.23 -17.21
CA CYS A 55 9.86 40.92 -15.83
C CYS A 55 8.38 41.20 -15.53
N ASP A 56 7.88 40.61 -14.45
CA ASP A 56 6.50 40.78 -14.00
C ASP A 56 6.44 41.68 -12.75
N CYS A 57 5.62 42.73 -12.81
CA CYS A 57 5.28 43.58 -11.67
C CYS A 57 3.76 43.57 -11.45
N PRO A 58 3.22 42.66 -10.62
CA PRO A 58 1.78 42.51 -10.46
C PRO A 58 1.14 43.77 -9.82
N PRO A 59 -0.01 44.25 -10.32
CA PRO A 59 -0.69 45.43 -9.77
C PRO A 59 -1.09 45.28 -8.29
N SER A 60 -1.31 44.04 -7.84
CA SER A 60 -1.61 43.70 -6.44
C SER A 60 -0.41 43.86 -5.50
N PHE A 61 0.81 43.92 -6.04
CA PHE A 61 2.04 44.09 -5.28
C PHE A 61 3.04 45.00 -6.04
N PRO A 62 2.72 46.31 -6.19
CA PRO A 62 3.42 47.22 -7.11
C PRO A 62 4.86 47.56 -6.71
N ILE A 63 5.30 47.08 -5.55
CA ILE A 63 6.64 47.28 -4.96
C ILE A 63 7.54 46.05 -5.09
N ALA A 64 7.09 44.99 -5.75
CA ALA A 64 7.87 43.79 -6.03
C ALA A 64 8.06 43.58 -7.53
N MET A 65 9.25 43.13 -7.93
CA MET A 65 9.59 42.81 -9.32
C MET A 65 10.11 41.37 -9.42
N TYR A 66 9.44 40.56 -10.26
CA TYR A 66 9.73 39.14 -10.47
C TYR A 66 10.36 38.92 -11.85
N CYS A 67 11.63 38.54 -11.84
CA CYS A 67 12.43 38.27 -13.04
C CYS A 67 13.10 36.87 -12.96
N ASP A 68 12.66 36.00 -12.06
CA ASP A 68 13.28 34.71 -11.80
C ASP A 68 13.01 33.68 -12.90
N GLY A 69 14.01 32.85 -13.24
CA GLY A 69 13.84 31.74 -14.18
C GLY A 69 13.63 32.15 -15.65
N ARG A 70 14.05 33.36 -16.03
CA ARG A 70 13.79 33.97 -17.35
C ARG A 70 14.97 33.85 -18.34
N GLY A 71 16.07 33.24 -17.93
CA GLY A 71 17.29 33.13 -18.76
C GLY A 71 17.99 34.47 -19.01
N LEU A 72 17.85 35.43 -18.11
CA LEU A 72 18.45 36.77 -18.26
C LEU A 72 19.97 36.69 -18.18
N THR A 73 20.68 37.30 -19.14
CA THR A 73 22.15 37.36 -19.16
C THR A 73 22.72 38.68 -18.61
N THR A 74 21.88 39.72 -18.53
CA THR A 74 22.21 41.07 -18.05
C THR A 74 21.15 41.56 -17.07
N MET A 75 21.51 42.56 -16.26
CA MET A 75 20.60 43.15 -15.28
C MET A 75 19.48 43.97 -15.96
N PRO A 76 18.20 43.70 -15.68
CA PRO A 76 17.10 44.50 -16.19
C PRO A 76 17.02 45.86 -15.47
N THR A 77 16.35 46.83 -16.09
CA THR A 77 16.11 48.15 -15.48
C THR A 77 15.16 48.05 -14.28
N VAL A 78 15.62 48.45 -13.09
CA VAL A 78 14.83 48.38 -11.85
C VAL A 78 14.13 49.72 -11.57
N PRO A 79 12.78 49.77 -11.50
CA PRO A 79 12.04 50.99 -11.15
C PRO A 79 12.32 51.47 -9.71
N SER A 80 12.26 52.78 -9.47
CA SER A 80 12.64 53.38 -8.18
C SER A 80 11.68 53.09 -7.02
N ARG A 81 10.45 52.69 -7.33
CA ARG A 81 9.43 52.29 -6.33
C ARG A 81 9.65 50.88 -5.75
N MET A 82 10.55 50.08 -6.32
CA MET A 82 10.72 48.69 -5.94
C MET A 82 11.37 48.54 -4.56
N LYS A 83 10.81 47.63 -3.75
CA LYS A 83 11.33 47.19 -2.45
C LYS A 83 11.84 45.75 -2.49
N TYR A 84 11.25 44.89 -3.31
CA TYR A 84 11.60 43.48 -3.39
C TYR A 84 11.98 43.09 -4.82
N LEU A 85 13.19 42.57 -5.00
CA LEU A 85 13.74 42.23 -6.30
C LEU A 85 14.11 40.75 -6.37
N TYR A 86 13.47 40.03 -7.29
CA TYR A 86 13.68 38.60 -7.52
C TYR A 86 14.33 38.36 -8.88
N LEU A 87 15.60 37.97 -8.89
CA LEU A 87 16.42 37.75 -10.10
C LEU A 87 17.11 36.39 -10.10
N GLN A 88 16.68 35.47 -9.23
CA GLN A 88 17.29 34.15 -9.09
C GLN A 88 17.05 33.23 -10.30
N HIS A 89 17.88 32.20 -10.45
CA HIS A 89 17.77 31.20 -11.54
C HIS A 89 17.84 31.83 -12.93
N ASN A 90 18.84 32.66 -13.17
CA ASN A 90 19.12 33.27 -14.48
C ASN A 90 20.60 33.03 -14.86
N GLU A 91 21.06 33.65 -15.95
CA GLU A 91 22.44 33.56 -16.43
C GLU A 91 23.17 34.92 -16.29
N ILE A 92 22.78 35.74 -15.32
CA ILE A 92 23.29 37.11 -15.19
C ILE A 92 24.76 37.04 -14.82
N SER A 93 25.62 37.57 -15.70
CA SER A 93 27.08 37.49 -15.51
C SER A 93 27.72 38.83 -15.12
N THR A 94 27.02 39.95 -15.33
CA THR A 94 27.52 41.31 -15.09
C THR A 94 26.52 42.19 -14.35
N MET A 95 27.00 43.01 -13.42
CA MET A 95 26.21 44.00 -12.68
C MET A 95 26.93 45.35 -12.65
N PRO A 96 26.75 46.23 -13.66
CA PRO A 96 27.37 47.56 -13.69
C PRO A 96 26.84 48.48 -12.59
N ASP A 97 27.61 49.53 -12.23
CA ASP A 97 27.26 50.51 -11.18
C ASP A 97 25.91 51.21 -11.40
N SER A 98 25.42 51.27 -12.64
CA SER A 98 24.11 51.84 -12.99
C SER A 98 22.91 50.93 -12.68
N SER A 99 23.13 49.62 -12.45
CA SER A 99 22.04 48.61 -12.39
C SER A 99 20.99 48.88 -11.32
N LEU A 100 21.42 49.34 -10.14
CA LEU A 100 20.56 49.59 -8.97
C LEU A 100 20.55 51.07 -8.56
N ALA A 101 21.10 51.96 -9.39
CA ALA A 101 21.35 53.35 -9.03
C ALA A 101 20.06 54.15 -8.72
N ASN A 102 18.93 53.77 -9.32
CA ASN A 102 17.63 54.42 -9.17
C ASN A 102 16.74 53.75 -8.11
N ALA A 103 17.06 52.53 -7.66
CA ALA A 103 16.23 51.71 -6.78
C ALA A 103 16.69 51.77 -5.32
N THR A 104 16.77 52.98 -4.74
CA THR A 104 17.33 53.20 -3.40
C THR A 104 16.48 52.65 -2.26
N ASN A 105 15.21 52.31 -2.53
CA ASN A 105 14.25 51.82 -1.54
C ASN A 105 14.23 50.29 -1.39
N LEU A 106 15.17 49.58 -2.06
CA LEU A 106 15.24 48.12 -2.01
C LEU A 106 15.51 47.63 -0.58
N VAL A 107 14.70 46.65 -0.17
CA VAL A 107 14.79 45.95 1.12
C VAL A 107 15.36 44.56 0.89
N TRP A 108 14.90 43.83 -0.13
CA TRP A 108 15.40 42.50 -0.49
C TRP A 108 15.88 42.44 -1.93
N VAL A 109 17.03 41.81 -2.13
CA VAL A 109 17.59 41.51 -3.46
C VAL A 109 17.99 40.04 -3.51
N MET A 110 17.33 39.27 -4.39
CA MET A 110 17.60 37.86 -4.62
C MET A 110 18.29 37.64 -5.96
N LEU A 111 19.57 37.24 -5.92
CA LEU A 111 20.44 37.06 -7.09
C LEU A 111 21.10 35.67 -7.12
N HIS A 112 20.56 34.72 -6.36
CA HIS A 112 21.13 33.38 -6.29
C HIS A 112 20.91 32.55 -7.56
N HIS A 113 21.73 31.53 -7.81
CA HIS A 113 21.72 30.74 -9.05
C HIS A 113 21.83 31.64 -10.30
N ASN A 114 22.96 32.33 -10.40
CA ASN A 114 23.34 33.16 -11.54
C ASN A 114 24.82 32.91 -11.91
N ALA A 115 25.33 33.63 -12.90
CA ALA A 115 26.72 33.52 -13.37
C ALA A 115 27.60 34.71 -12.92
N LEU A 116 27.25 35.38 -11.82
CA LEU A 116 27.96 36.59 -11.37
C LEU A 116 29.38 36.25 -10.93
N SER A 117 30.34 37.08 -11.35
CA SER A 117 31.73 37.03 -10.90
C SER A 117 32.10 38.36 -10.26
N THR A 118 32.95 38.33 -9.24
CA THR A 118 33.32 39.53 -8.45
C THR A 118 33.83 40.67 -9.32
N ASP A 119 34.63 40.37 -10.36
CA ASP A 119 35.23 41.40 -11.23
C ASP A 119 34.20 42.05 -12.18
N LYS A 120 33.03 41.43 -12.34
CA LYS A 120 31.92 41.93 -13.15
C LYS A 120 30.83 42.61 -12.31
N ILE A 121 31.00 42.73 -10.99
CA ILE A 121 30.15 43.53 -10.10
C ILE A 121 30.81 44.89 -9.88
N GLY A 122 30.08 45.96 -10.23
CA GLY A 122 30.54 47.33 -10.02
C GLY A 122 30.75 47.66 -8.54
N LYS A 123 31.77 48.48 -8.24
CA LYS A 123 32.19 48.79 -6.86
C LYS A 123 31.17 49.64 -6.09
N LYS A 124 30.24 50.30 -6.76
CA LYS A 124 29.25 51.23 -6.17
C LYS A 124 27.81 50.74 -6.29
N VAL A 125 27.61 49.52 -6.82
CA VAL A 125 26.27 48.93 -7.06
C VAL A 125 25.39 48.95 -5.82
N PHE A 126 25.92 48.53 -4.67
CA PHE A 126 25.14 48.42 -3.43
C PHE A 126 25.24 49.67 -2.53
N ALA A 127 26.10 50.63 -2.86
CA ALA A 127 26.48 51.73 -1.97
C ALA A 127 25.32 52.70 -1.63
N LYS A 128 24.28 52.78 -2.47
CA LYS A 128 23.12 53.66 -2.26
C LYS A 128 21.93 52.97 -1.58
N LEU A 129 22.02 51.68 -1.28
CA LEU A 129 20.90 50.87 -0.77
C LEU A 129 20.84 50.88 0.77
N GLN A 130 20.63 52.05 1.36
CA GLN A 130 20.69 52.25 2.83
C GLN A 130 19.60 51.51 3.62
N GLY A 131 18.56 51.01 2.95
CA GLY A 131 17.47 50.22 3.56
C GLY A 131 17.53 48.72 3.25
N LEU A 132 18.59 48.23 2.62
CA LEU A 132 18.69 46.83 2.22
C LEU A 132 18.91 45.94 3.45
N GLU A 133 17.96 45.03 3.70
CA GLU A 133 18.01 44.10 4.83
C GLU A 133 18.48 42.70 4.41
N ARG A 134 18.17 42.26 3.18
CA ARG A 134 18.48 40.90 2.70
C ARG A 134 19.13 40.91 1.34
N LEU A 135 20.28 40.25 1.23
CA LEU A 135 21.03 40.11 -0.01
C LEU A 135 21.47 38.66 -0.22
N TYR A 136 20.90 38.02 -1.24
CA TYR A 136 21.13 36.61 -1.55
C TYR A 136 21.96 36.48 -2.83
N LEU A 137 23.18 36.00 -2.70
CA LEU A 137 24.18 35.87 -3.77
C LEU A 137 24.74 34.44 -3.88
N GLN A 138 24.10 33.47 -3.23
CA GLN A 138 24.53 32.07 -3.26
C GLN A 138 24.43 31.41 -4.64
N HIS A 139 25.20 30.36 -4.91
CA HIS A 139 25.27 29.71 -6.23
C HIS A 139 25.60 30.71 -7.36
N ASN A 140 26.74 31.39 -7.22
CA ASN A 140 27.34 32.25 -8.25
C ASN A 140 28.83 31.88 -8.40
N ASN A 141 29.58 32.68 -9.15
CA ASN A 141 31.02 32.49 -9.37
C ASN A 141 31.86 33.59 -8.68
N LEU A 142 31.46 34.00 -7.46
CA LEU A 142 32.15 35.05 -6.72
C LEU A 142 33.46 34.53 -6.12
N THR A 143 34.54 35.30 -6.25
CA THR A 143 35.86 34.97 -5.70
C THR A 143 36.21 35.78 -4.45
N ARG A 144 35.52 36.91 -4.24
CA ARG A 144 35.61 37.75 -3.03
C ARG A 144 34.24 38.32 -2.69
N VAL A 145 34.03 38.66 -1.43
CA VAL A 145 32.84 39.41 -0.97
C VAL A 145 32.78 40.76 -1.71
N PRO A 146 31.62 41.15 -2.26
CA PRO A 146 31.48 42.44 -2.94
C PRO A 146 31.84 43.62 -2.02
N PRO A 147 32.55 44.66 -2.52
CA PRO A 147 32.90 45.83 -1.71
C PRO A 147 31.68 46.74 -1.48
N ASN A 148 31.72 47.55 -0.43
CA ASN A 148 30.72 48.59 -0.10
C ASN A 148 29.29 48.05 0.06
N LEU A 149 29.15 46.89 0.71
CA LEU A 149 27.84 46.37 1.13
C LEU A 149 27.20 47.30 2.18
N PRO A 150 25.88 47.48 2.16
CA PRO A 150 25.20 48.40 3.07
C PRO A 150 25.14 47.88 4.50
N HIS A 151 25.36 48.77 5.47
CA HIS A 151 25.39 48.44 6.91
C HIS A 151 24.01 48.07 7.48
N SER A 152 22.94 48.24 6.71
CA SER A 152 21.56 47.88 7.07
C SER A 152 21.27 46.38 6.97
N LEU A 153 22.17 45.59 6.38
CA LEU A 153 21.96 44.16 6.14
C LEU A 153 21.75 43.38 7.44
N ARG A 154 20.77 42.47 7.41
CA ARG A 154 20.41 41.53 8.47
C ARG A 154 20.64 40.07 8.07
N ASP A 155 20.48 39.75 6.79
CA ASP A 155 20.69 38.39 6.23
C ASP A 155 21.52 38.49 4.95
N LEU A 156 22.74 37.96 4.99
CA LEU A 156 23.68 37.93 3.88
C LEU A 156 24.04 36.47 3.54
N ARG A 157 23.73 36.07 2.30
CA ARG A 157 23.99 34.72 1.80
C ARG A 157 24.98 34.73 0.66
N LEU A 158 26.12 34.10 0.87
CA LEU A 158 27.26 34.04 -0.05
C LEU A 158 27.77 32.60 -0.24
N ASN A 159 27.01 31.62 0.25
CA ASN A 159 27.35 30.21 0.16
C ASN A 159 27.39 29.69 -1.30
N ASN A 160 28.02 28.53 -1.54
CA ASN A 160 28.13 27.94 -2.87
C ASN A 160 28.73 28.91 -3.91
N ASN A 161 29.91 29.44 -3.60
CA ASN A 161 30.68 30.34 -4.46
C ASN A 161 32.18 29.92 -4.43
N ASN A 162 33.07 30.73 -4.99
CA ASN A 162 34.51 30.48 -5.02
C ASN A 162 35.30 31.45 -4.13
N ILE A 163 34.69 31.94 -3.04
CA ILE A 163 35.29 32.96 -2.16
C ILE A 163 36.44 32.35 -1.38
N ASN A 164 37.66 32.89 -1.55
CA ASN A 164 38.86 32.36 -0.90
C ASN A 164 39.30 33.13 0.35
N LYS A 165 38.86 34.39 0.50
CA LYS A 165 39.20 35.25 1.63
C LYS A 165 38.12 36.29 1.88
N VAL A 166 37.76 36.50 3.15
CA VAL A 166 36.95 37.62 3.62
C VAL A 166 37.87 38.64 4.26
N THR A 167 37.95 39.85 3.71
CA THR A 167 38.74 40.96 4.29
C THR A 167 37.94 41.69 5.36
N PRO A 168 38.55 42.22 6.45
CA PRO A 168 37.82 42.95 7.48
C PRO A 168 37.01 44.14 6.96
N ALA A 169 37.56 44.85 5.97
CA ALA A 169 36.87 45.98 5.31
C ALA A 169 35.59 45.58 4.55
N ALA A 170 35.33 44.29 4.29
CA ALA A 170 34.16 43.85 3.54
C ALA A 170 32.88 43.74 4.40
N LEU A 171 33.04 43.51 5.71
CA LEU A 171 31.95 43.35 6.68
C LEU A 171 31.97 44.43 7.78
N ASP A 172 32.84 45.43 7.63
CA ASP A 172 33.01 46.50 8.61
C ASP A 172 31.71 47.29 8.81
N GLY A 173 31.40 47.65 10.05
CA GLY A 173 30.21 48.44 10.40
C GLY A 173 28.85 47.74 10.25
N MET A 174 28.79 46.44 9.98
CA MET A 174 27.53 45.68 9.84
C MET A 174 26.96 45.21 11.20
N ASP A 175 26.72 46.14 12.13
CA ASP A 175 26.24 45.84 13.49
C ASP A 175 24.88 45.12 13.54
N ASN A 176 24.06 45.28 12.50
CA ASN A 176 22.71 44.72 12.41
C ASN A 176 22.65 43.32 11.77
N LEU A 177 23.78 42.78 11.31
CA LEU A 177 23.81 41.50 10.62
C LEU A 177 23.50 40.37 11.61
N THR A 178 22.46 39.59 11.33
CA THR A 178 21.99 38.48 12.18
C THR A 178 22.37 37.11 11.62
N ILE A 179 22.34 36.96 10.28
CA ILE A 179 22.58 35.70 9.58
C ILE A 179 23.68 35.91 8.53
N LEU A 180 24.71 35.07 8.56
CA LEU A 180 25.78 35.05 7.58
C LEU A 180 26.05 33.61 7.11
N TYR A 181 25.70 33.33 5.85
CA TYR A 181 25.99 32.05 5.19
C TYR A 181 27.17 32.18 4.24
N LEU A 182 28.23 31.42 4.49
CA LEU A 182 29.48 31.36 3.74
C LEU A 182 29.90 29.92 3.41
N HIS A 183 29.03 28.93 3.64
CA HIS A 183 29.35 27.53 3.40
C HIS A 183 29.64 27.21 1.91
N ASP A 184 30.32 26.11 1.64
CA ASP A 184 30.70 25.66 0.29
C ASP A 184 31.40 26.77 -0.51
N ASN A 185 32.53 27.21 0.02
CA ASN A 185 33.40 28.20 -0.60
C ASN A 185 34.86 27.71 -0.56
N ALA A 186 35.82 28.58 -0.88
CA ALA A 186 37.25 28.25 -0.88
C ALA A 186 38.02 28.93 0.26
N LEU A 187 37.36 29.32 1.36
CA LEU A 187 37.96 30.12 2.44
C LEU A 187 39.10 29.38 3.12
N THR A 188 40.30 29.96 3.13
CA THR A 188 41.46 29.40 3.84
C THR A 188 41.66 29.99 5.24
N GLU A 189 41.24 31.24 5.43
CA GLU A 189 41.32 31.97 6.70
C GLU A 189 40.22 33.05 6.77
N MET A 190 39.78 33.39 7.99
CA MET A 190 38.87 34.52 8.23
C MET A 190 39.44 35.60 9.16
N GLY A 191 40.53 35.30 9.88
CA GLY A 191 41.21 36.27 10.76
C GLY A 191 40.24 37.08 11.65
N LYS A 192 40.38 38.41 11.61
CA LYS A 192 39.56 39.37 12.37
C LYS A 192 38.34 39.91 11.60
N SER A 193 37.94 39.27 10.49
CA SER A 193 36.93 39.83 9.58
C SER A 193 35.50 39.82 10.12
N LEU A 194 35.24 39.11 11.22
CA LEU A 194 33.95 39.08 11.91
C LEU A 194 33.85 40.07 13.07
N ARG A 195 34.91 40.86 13.31
CA ARG A 195 34.94 41.83 14.40
C ARG A 195 33.88 42.92 14.17
N GLY A 196 33.03 43.15 15.16
CA GLY A 196 31.99 44.19 15.12
C GLY A 196 30.61 43.71 14.68
N LEU A 197 30.42 42.43 14.34
CA LEU A 197 29.11 41.87 14.00
C LEU A 197 28.27 41.56 15.26
N ASN A 198 27.93 42.60 16.02
CA ASN A 198 27.38 42.49 17.37
C ASN A 198 26.01 41.81 17.47
N SER A 199 25.23 41.78 16.38
CA SER A 199 23.91 41.16 16.33
C SER A 199 23.91 39.75 15.71
N LEU A 200 25.07 39.20 15.35
CA LEU A 200 25.15 37.93 14.62
C LEU A 200 24.72 36.76 15.50
N THR A 201 23.69 36.04 15.07
CA THR A 201 23.13 34.88 15.76
C THR A 201 23.45 33.56 15.05
N LEU A 202 23.57 33.57 13.72
CA LEU A 202 23.89 32.39 12.91
C LEU A 202 25.11 32.69 12.02
N LEU A 203 26.16 31.87 12.18
CA LEU A 203 27.31 31.84 11.28
C LEU A 203 27.51 30.43 10.74
N ASP A 204 27.50 30.31 9.42
CA ASP A 204 27.80 29.05 8.73
C ASP A 204 28.95 29.23 7.75
N VAL A 205 30.05 28.53 8.03
CA VAL A 205 31.27 28.50 7.23
C VAL A 205 31.69 27.06 6.92
N SER A 206 30.72 26.15 6.91
CA SER A 206 30.95 24.73 6.57
C SER A 206 31.44 24.55 5.13
N GLY A 207 32.05 23.41 4.78
CA GLY A 207 32.46 23.11 3.40
C GLY A 207 33.52 24.08 2.84
N ASN A 208 34.48 24.50 3.68
CA ASN A 208 35.55 25.43 3.31
C ASN A 208 36.94 24.79 3.53
N LYS A 209 38.02 25.59 3.47
CA LYS A 209 39.41 25.12 3.63
C LYS A 209 40.07 25.72 4.87
N LEU A 210 39.29 26.02 5.91
CA LEU A 210 39.78 26.64 7.14
C LEU A 210 40.65 25.65 7.92
N LYS A 211 41.85 26.09 8.31
CA LYS A 211 42.76 25.30 9.18
C LYS A 211 42.61 25.59 10.66
N LYS A 212 41.98 26.72 11.00
CA LYS A 212 41.75 27.21 12.36
C LYS A 212 40.38 27.85 12.44
N VAL A 213 39.77 27.82 13.63
CA VAL A 213 38.55 28.58 13.92
C VAL A 213 38.80 30.09 13.82
N PRO A 214 37.80 30.93 13.53
CA PRO A 214 37.97 32.38 13.44
C PRO A 214 38.31 33.05 14.79
N ASP A 215 39.30 33.96 14.80
CA ASP A 215 39.85 34.56 16.04
C ASP A 215 38.88 35.53 16.76
N SER A 216 37.91 36.11 16.05
CA SER A 216 37.04 37.19 16.56
C SER A 216 35.55 36.92 16.34
N LEU A 217 35.09 35.73 16.73
CA LEU A 217 33.67 35.36 16.71
C LEU A 217 32.81 36.22 17.66
N PRO A 218 31.62 36.71 17.24
CA PRO A 218 30.70 37.51 18.05
C PRO A 218 30.03 36.77 19.21
N GLU A 219 29.88 37.43 20.37
CA GLU A 219 29.40 36.79 21.62
C GLU A 219 27.91 36.36 21.62
N ARG A 220 27.08 36.92 20.72
CA ARG A 220 25.63 36.64 20.63
C ARG A 220 25.25 35.46 19.71
N LEU A 221 26.23 34.69 19.26
CA LEU A 221 25.97 33.52 18.41
C LEU A 221 25.10 32.48 19.12
N HIS A 222 24.08 32.01 18.42
CA HIS A 222 23.21 30.90 18.81
C HIS A 222 23.56 29.62 18.04
N GLN A 223 23.98 29.77 16.77
CA GLN A 223 24.31 28.67 15.86
C GLN A 223 25.65 28.93 15.17
N LEU A 224 26.56 27.95 15.26
CA LEU A 224 27.89 28.02 14.64
C LEU A 224 28.20 26.71 13.89
N TYR A 225 28.30 26.80 12.57
CA TYR A 225 28.60 25.65 11.72
C TYR A 225 29.99 25.80 11.06
N LEU A 226 30.84 24.82 11.33
CA LEU A 226 32.27 24.74 10.95
C LEU A 226 32.60 23.38 10.30
N GLU A 227 31.58 22.65 9.88
CA GLU A 227 31.67 21.30 9.31
C GLU A 227 32.52 21.26 8.04
N SER A 228 33.07 20.09 7.68
CA SER A 228 33.75 19.87 6.39
C SER A 228 34.83 20.92 6.09
N ASN A 229 35.76 21.10 7.03
CA ASN A 229 36.91 21.99 6.92
C ASN A 229 38.21 21.20 7.22
N ALA A 230 39.33 21.88 7.47
CA ALA A 230 40.61 21.28 7.83
C ALA A 230 41.09 21.73 9.23
N ILE A 231 40.15 21.98 10.15
CA ILE A 231 40.46 22.52 11.48
C ILE A 231 41.10 21.43 12.33
N SER A 232 42.32 21.68 12.83
CA SER A 232 43.06 20.70 13.64
C SER A 232 43.05 21.00 15.15
N ALA A 233 42.73 22.24 15.54
CA ALA A 233 42.71 22.66 16.94
C ALA A 233 41.77 23.85 17.18
N VAL A 234 41.28 23.97 18.41
CA VAL A 234 40.50 25.11 18.92
C VAL A 234 41.26 25.83 20.05
N PRO A 235 41.12 27.16 20.20
CA PRO A 235 41.82 27.92 21.22
C PRO A 235 41.28 27.66 22.63
N GLU A 236 42.08 27.93 23.65
CA GLU A 236 41.66 27.86 25.05
C GLU A 236 40.50 28.83 25.33
N GLY A 237 39.46 28.35 26.02
CA GLY A 237 38.26 29.15 26.27
C GLY A 237 37.43 29.47 25.02
N PHE A 238 37.54 28.67 23.95
CA PHE A 238 36.85 28.91 22.68
C PHE A 238 35.36 29.23 22.86
N LEU A 239 34.64 28.42 23.67
CA LEU A 239 33.20 28.55 23.87
C LEU A 239 32.79 29.31 25.14
N SER A 240 33.71 29.60 26.06
CA SER A 240 33.37 30.14 27.39
C SER A 240 32.73 31.53 27.34
N LYS A 241 32.95 32.27 26.25
CA LYS A 241 32.39 33.61 26.02
C LYS A 241 30.99 33.63 25.40
N PHE A 242 30.45 32.51 24.91
CA PHE A 242 29.13 32.49 24.26
C PHE A 242 28.05 31.99 25.22
N SER A 243 27.30 32.90 25.84
CA SER A 243 26.24 32.57 26.79
C SER A 243 24.93 32.10 26.14
N GLN A 244 24.75 32.31 24.83
CA GLN A 244 23.53 32.01 24.07
C GLN A 244 23.72 30.91 23.02
N LEU A 245 24.92 30.33 22.92
CA LEU A 245 25.24 29.33 21.88
C LEU A 245 24.55 28.00 22.20
N GLN A 246 23.70 27.54 21.29
CA GLN A 246 22.91 26.32 21.44
C GLN A 246 23.36 25.20 20.49
N TYR A 247 23.81 25.56 19.28
CA TYR A 247 24.17 24.57 18.26
C TYR A 247 25.58 24.82 17.74
N ILE A 248 26.42 23.79 17.80
CA ILE A 248 27.74 23.81 17.19
C ILE A 248 27.99 22.52 16.41
N ARG A 249 28.41 22.68 15.15
CA ARG A 249 28.76 21.55 14.30
C ARG A 249 30.17 21.72 13.76
N MET A 250 31.01 20.72 14.02
CA MET A 250 32.42 20.67 13.65
C MET A 250 32.76 19.31 13.02
N ALA A 251 31.76 18.62 12.45
CA ALA A 251 31.94 17.35 11.78
C ALA A 251 32.93 17.44 10.60
N HIS A 252 33.54 16.32 10.19
CA HIS A 252 34.44 16.26 9.03
C HIS A 252 35.60 17.28 9.11
N ASN A 253 36.34 17.28 10.22
CA ASN A 253 37.53 18.10 10.43
C ASN A 253 38.74 17.22 10.81
N GLN A 254 39.83 17.83 11.29
CA GLN A 254 41.07 17.14 11.67
C GLN A 254 41.34 17.28 13.18
N LEU A 255 40.29 17.41 14.00
CA LEU A 255 40.43 17.60 15.45
C LEU A 255 40.97 16.32 16.09
N THR A 256 41.97 16.50 16.95
CA THR A 256 42.57 15.46 17.81
C THR A 256 42.40 15.85 19.27
N ASP A 257 42.59 14.93 20.22
CA ASP A 257 42.48 15.24 21.66
C ASP A 257 43.46 16.36 22.09
N ASN A 258 44.66 16.38 21.52
CA ASN A 258 45.65 17.46 21.77
C ASN A 258 45.22 18.81 21.17
N GLY A 259 44.33 18.80 20.18
CA GLY A 259 43.77 19.99 19.56
C GLY A 259 42.58 20.58 20.32
N ILE A 260 42.05 19.88 21.33
CA ILE A 260 40.90 20.32 22.14
C ILE A 260 41.39 20.57 23.57
N PRO A 261 41.47 21.83 24.03
CA PRO A 261 41.78 22.14 25.42
C PRO A 261 40.75 21.50 26.39
N PRO A 262 41.16 21.12 27.62
CA PRO A 262 40.25 20.56 28.61
C PRO A 262 39.06 21.48 28.89
N ASN A 263 37.87 20.90 29.12
CA ASN A 263 36.62 21.61 29.40
C ASN A 263 36.13 22.57 28.30
N THR A 264 36.67 22.52 27.08
CA THR A 264 36.24 23.42 25.99
C THR A 264 34.73 23.36 25.70
N PHE A 265 34.13 22.17 25.76
CA PHE A 265 32.70 21.94 25.48
C PHE A 265 31.82 21.86 26.74
N ASN A 266 32.39 22.11 27.93
CA ASN A 266 31.66 22.11 29.19
C ASN A 266 31.07 23.49 29.48
N VAL A 267 30.13 23.93 28.64
CA VAL A 267 29.44 25.22 28.75
C VAL A 267 27.94 25.01 28.95
N SER A 268 27.33 25.75 29.87
CA SER A 268 25.89 25.68 30.13
C SER A 268 25.14 26.45 29.04
N GLY A 269 24.27 25.76 28.28
CA GLY A 269 23.45 26.38 27.23
C GLY A 269 23.53 25.68 25.88
N LEU A 270 24.54 24.82 25.68
CA LEU A 270 24.68 24.04 24.45
C LEU A 270 23.66 22.89 24.41
N VAL A 271 22.92 22.78 23.32
CA VAL A 271 21.89 21.75 23.08
C VAL A 271 22.43 20.65 22.18
N GLU A 272 23.14 21.01 21.12
CA GLU A 272 23.69 20.10 20.13
C GLU A 272 25.18 20.35 19.88
N LEU A 273 25.96 19.27 19.92
CA LEU A 273 27.38 19.25 19.59
C LEU A 273 27.66 18.11 18.60
N ASP A 274 28.11 18.47 17.39
CA ASP A 274 28.55 17.50 16.39
C ASP A 274 30.08 17.56 16.19
N LEU A 275 30.74 16.46 16.53
CA LEU A 275 32.18 16.23 16.39
C LEU A 275 32.47 14.96 15.57
N SER A 276 31.49 14.48 14.80
CA SER A 276 31.63 13.28 13.98
C SER A 276 32.69 13.42 12.89
N PHE A 277 33.23 12.31 12.39
CA PHE A 277 34.25 12.29 11.32
C PHE A 277 35.47 13.18 11.62
N ASN A 278 36.03 13.06 12.82
CA ASN A 278 37.28 13.71 13.25
C ASN A 278 38.34 12.64 13.59
N GLN A 279 39.36 12.99 14.37
CA GLN A 279 40.48 12.13 14.76
C GLN A 279 40.58 12.03 16.29
N LEU A 280 39.44 11.97 16.99
CA LEU A 280 39.39 11.91 18.45
C LEU A 280 39.61 10.50 18.97
N GLU A 281 40.48 10.32 19.97
CA GLU A 281 40.73 9.05 20.65
C GLU A 281 39.92 8.90 21.95
N ARG A 282 39.37 9.99 22.49
CA ARG A 282 38.55 9.99 23.72
C ARG A 282 37.28 10.84 23.58
N ILE A 283 36.30 10.56 24.45
CA ILE A 283 35.08 11.36 24.57
C ILE A 283 35.41 12.66 25.33
N PRO A 284 35.24 13.85 24.73
CA PRO A 284 35.51 15.11 25.40
C PRO A 284 34.52 15.37 26.55
N SER A 285 34.97 16.09 27.57
CA SER A 285 34.09 16.52 28.67
C SER A 285 33.05 17.52 28.18
N VAL A 286 31.76 17.18 28.38
CA VAL A 286 30.60 17.98 27.97
C VAL A 286 29.76 18.40 29.17
N SER A 287 28.95 19.44 28.99
CA SER A 287 27.99 19.87 30.01
C SER A 287 26.85 18.87 30.17
N GLN A 288 26.35 18.71 31.40
CA GLN A 288 25.16 17.93 31.72
C GLN A 288 23.87 18.46 31.06
N THR A 289 23.90 19.69 30.53
CA THR A 289 22.75 20.31 29.84
C THR A 289 22.61 19.91 28.37
N LEU A 290 23.63 19.27 27.78
CA LEU A 290 23.66 18.87 26.37
C LEU A 290 22.62 17.78 26.08
N GLU A 291 21.85 17.92 24.99
CA GLU A 291 20.81 16.96 24.60
C GLU A 291 21.26 16.04 23.47
N HIS A 292 22.08 16.52 22.53
CA HIS A 292 22.53 15.75 21.37
C HIS A 292 24.05 15.81 21.21
N LEU A 293 24.70 14.64 21.20
CA LEU A 293 26.14 14.51 20.98
C LEU A 293 26.42 13.49 19.88
N TYR A 294 27.09 13.96 18.82
CA TYR A 294 27.49 13.16 17.67
C TYR A 294 29.01 13.00 17.65
N LEU A 295 29.47 11.76 17.75
CA LEU A 295 30.89 11.38 17.80
C LEU A 295 31.21 10.24 16.82
N GLN A 296 30.28 9.89 15.93
CA GLN A 296 30.46 8.80 14.99
C GLN A 296 31.68 9.00 14.07
N ALA A 297 32.30 7.90 13.63
CA ALA A 297 33.46 7.87 12.75
C ALA A 297 34.68 8.68 13.29
N ASN A 298 35.06 8.43 14.55
CA ASN A 298 36.31 8.89 15.15
C ASN A 298 37.21 7.66 15.50
N HIS A 299 38.24 7.85 16.33
CA HIS A 299 39.16 6.80 16.80
C HIS A 299 38.98 6.51 18.30
N ILE A 300 37.76 6.67 18.84
CA ILE A 300 37.53 6.59 20.30
C ILE A 300 37.71 5.15 20.80
N LYS A 301 38.62 4.96 21.78
CA LYS A 301 39.02 3.63 22.29
C LYS A 301 38.36 3.24 23.61
N GLU A 302 37.96 4.21 24.42
CA GLU A 302 37.46 3.98 25.78
C GLU A 302 36.24 4.84 26.11
N PHE A 303 35.28 4.28 26.85
CA PHE A 303 34.11 5.00 27.34
C PHE A 303 34.39 5.65 28.70
N THR A 304 34.47 6.97 28.76
CA THR A 304 34.71 7.71 30.00
C THR A 304 33.43 8.34 30.55
N LEU A 305 32.81 7.71 31.56
CA LEU A 305 31.58 8.24 32.18
C LEU A 305 31.73 9.65 32.77
N GLY A 306 32.93 9.96 33.27
CA GLY A 306 33.30 11.29 33.79
C GLY A 306 33.21 12.41 32.76
N SER A 307 33.14 12.09 31.46
CA SER A 307 32.92 13.08 30.40
C SER A 307 31.48 13.62 30.37
N PHE A 308 30.52 12.92 30.99
CA PHE A 308 29.11 13.27 31.01
C PHE A 308 28.61 13.71 32.39
N CYS A 309 29.10 13.07 33.46
CA CYS A 309 28.70 13.35 34.85
C CYS A 309 29.93 13.41 35.77
N GLY A 310 30.05 14.46 36.56
CA GLY A 310 31.17 14.60 37.52
C GLY A 310 31.06 13.70 38.75
N VAL A 311 29.83 13.41 39.20
CA VAL A 311 29.52 12.48 40.30
C VAL A 311 28.29 11.69 39.90
N VAL A 312 28.34 10.36 39.99
CA VAL A 312 27.20 9.47 39.72
C VAL A 312 26.29 9.45 40.95
N ASP A 313 25.19 10.19 40.91
CA ASP A 313 24.16 10.22 41.96
C ASP A 313 22.76 10.37 41.32
N VAL A 314 21.70 9.93 42.00
CA VAL A 314 20.29 9.95 41.53
C VAL A 314 19.82 11.37 41.18
N MET A 315 20.42 12.38 41.82
CA MET A 315 20.12 13.80 41.61
C MET A 315 20.94 14.44 40.48
N ASN A 316 22.02 13.80 40.02
CA ASN A 316 22.99 14.41 39.11
C ASN A 316 23.16 13.56 37.83
N PHE A 317 22.36 13.85 36.81
CA PHE A 317 22.26 13.09 35.56
C PHE A 317 22.36 14.02 34.35
N SER A 318 22.83 13.47 33.23
CA SER A 318 22.92 14.18 31.95
C SER A 318 21.55 14.30 31.27
N ARG A 319 21.31 15.42 30.59
CA ARG A 319 20.13 15.64 29.73
C ARG A 319 20.26 15.03 28.33
N LEU A 320 21.37 14.33 28.08
CA LEU A 320 21.64 13.72 26.79
C LEU A 320 20.54 12.74 26.39
N ARG A 321 19.93 12.98 25.23
CA ARG A 321 18.91 12.13 24.60
C ARG A 321 19.50 11.25 23.51
N THR A 322 20.50 11.78 22.81
CA THR A 322 21.15 11.12 21.68
C THR A 322 22.66 11.12 21.87
N LEU A 323 23.26 9.94 21.82
CA LEU A 323 24.71 9.74 21.80
C LEU A 323 25.06 8.80 20.64
N ARG A 324 25.68 9.34 19.59
CA ARG A 324 26.16 8.53 18.46
C ARG A 324 27.66 8.30 18.55
N LEU A 325 28.05 7.03 18.61
CA LEU A 325 29.44 6.56 18.74
C LEU A 325 29.80 5.52 17.67
N GLU A 326 28.93 5.29 16.68
CA GLU A 326 29.17 4.36 15.57
C GLU A 326 30.49 4.64 14.83
N GLY A 327 31.12 3.61 14.26
CA GLY A 327 32.37 3.79 13.50
C GLY A 327 33.61 4.18 14.32
N ASN A 328 33.57 4.04 15.65
CA ASN A 328 34.73 4.18 16.54
C ASN A 328 35.37 2.81 16.89
N GLU A 329 36.44 2.83 17.69
CA GLU A 329 37.15 1.64 18.17
C GLU A 329 36.53 1.05 19.47
N ILE A 330 35.36 1.54 19.87
CA ILE A 330 34.59 1.13 21.06
C ILE A 330 33.45 0.16 20.70
N SER A 331 33.15 -0.79 21.58
CA SER A 331 32.07 -1.79 21.44
C SER A 331 31.00 -1.62 22.53
N THR A 332 29.82 -2.21 22.36
CA THR A 332 28.71 -2.11 23.35
C THR A 332 29.10 -2.63 24.73
N GLY A 333 29.95 -3.67 24.80
CA GLY A 333 30.46 -4.23 26.06
C GLY A 333 31.43 -3.31 26.82
N ASP A 334 31.96 -2.28 26.18
CA ASP A 334 32.91 -1.34 26.79
C ASP A 334 32.18 -0.19 27.53
N VAL A 335 30.85 -0.12 27.43
CA VAL A 335 30.02 0.87 28.13
C VAL A 335 29.72 0.38 29.56
N PRO A 336 30.20 1.05 30.62
CA PRO A 336 29.99 0.60 32.00
C PRO A 336 28.50 0.58 32.37
N SER A 337 28.05 -0.42 33.14
CA SER A 337 26.64 -0.52 33.57
C SER A 337 26.15 0.68 34.39
N GLU A 338 27.05 1.36 35.10
CA GLU A 338 26.76 2.58 35.87
C GLU A 338 26.37 3.77 34.97
N SER A 339 26.66 3.71 33.67
CA SER A 339 26.25 4.72 32.69
C SER A 339 24.74 4.90 32.62
N ALA A 340 23.95 3.86 32.95
CA ALA A 340 22.49 3.92 32.97
C ALA A 340 21.93 4.94 33.98
N LEU A 341 22.65 5.24 35.07
CA LEU A 341 22.24 6.26 36.04
C LEU A 341 22.46 7.68 35.50
N CYS A 342 23.63 7.91 34.89
CA CYS A 342 24.02 9.22 34.34
C CYS A 342 23.31 9.54 33.02
N LEU A 343 23.17 8.57 32.12
CA LEU A 343 22.60 8.72 30.77
C LEU A 343 21.16 8.19 30.67
N ARG A 344 20.40 8.21 31.77
CA ARG A 344 19.03 7.64 31.83
C ARG A 344 18.02 8.23 30.85
N LEU A 345 18.29 9.42 30.31
CA LEU A 345 17.45 10.09 29.30
C LEU A 345 17.90 9.80 27.87
N ALA A 346 19.04 9.13 27.68
CA ALA A 346 19.57 8.79 26.37
C ALA A 346 18.79 7.61 25.81
N ASN A 347 17.80 7.90 24.97
CA ASN A 347 16.98 6.87 24.30
C ASN A 347 17.77 6.10 23.24
N THR A 348 18.92 6.64 22.80
CA THR A 348 19.72 6.12 21.70
C THR A 348 21.20 6.31 22.03
N ILE A 349 21.86 5.23 22.43
CA ILE A 349 23.32 5.13 22.50
C ILE A 349 23.71 4.15 21.39
N GLU A 350 24.14 4.69 20.25
CA GLU A 350 24.48 3.90 19.06
C GLU A 350 26.00 3.68 19.07
N VAL A 351 26.47 2.49 19.44
CA VAL A 351 27.89 2.08 19.44
C VAL A 351 28.03 0.93 18.45
N LYS A 352 29.15 0.95 17.69
CA LYS A 352 29.61 -0.08 16.73
C LYS A 352 28.70 -1.31 16.63
N ASP A 353 28.02 -1.39 15.49
CA ASP A 353 27.18 -2.50 15.08
C ASP A 353 27.92 -3.85 15.13
N ASP A 354 27.69 -4.59 16.22
CA ASP A 354 27.23 -5.97 16.07
C ASP A 354 25.82 -5.90 15.48
N HIS A 355 25.75 -5.71 14.15
CA HIS A 355 24.51 -5.70 13.36
C HIS A 355 23.80 -7.08 13.32
N GLU A 356 23.87 -7.88 14.39
CA GLU A 356 23.14 -9.15 14.49
C GLU A 356 22.30 -9.34 15.74
N LYS A 357 22.40 -8.53 16.81
CA LYS A 357 21.61 -8.83 18.01
C LYS A 357 21.21 -7.58 18.80
N GLN A 358 20.14 -6.89 18.36
CA GLN A 358 18.98 -6.52 19.21
C GLN A 358 18.06 -5.51 18.51
N GLN A 359 17.43 -5.93 17.42
CA GLN A 359 16.01 -5.64 17.18
C GLN A 359 15.45 -6.74 16.28
N GLN A 360 15.34 -7.94 16.84
CA GLN A 360 14.68 -9.04 16.16
C GLN A 360 13.18 -8.86 16.33
N ASP A 361 12.63 -7.88 15.61
CA ASP A 361 11.24 -7.99 15.17
C ASP A 361 11.18 -9.27 14.34
N SER A 362 10.40 -10.24 14.80
CA SER A 362 10.44 -11.63 14.31
C SER A 362 10.02 -11.82 12.83
N HIS A 363 9.75 -10.73 12.12
CA HIS A 363 9.28 -10.64 10.74
C HIS A 363 10.30 -10.06 9.75
N VAL A 364 11.41 -9.46 10.22
CA VAL A 364 12.35 -8.73 9.35
C VAL A 364 13.62 -9.54 9.18
N GLY A 365 14.02 -9.80 7.93
CA GLY A 365 15.28 -10.48 7.60
C GLY A 365 16.42 -9.47 7.47
N SER A 366 17.64 -9.87 7.83
CA SER A 366 18.86 -9.04 7.74
C SER A 366 19.23 -8.57 6.33
N ASN A 367 18.53 -9.06 5.29
CA ASN A 367 18.74 -8.73 3.88
C ASN A 367 17.53 -8.01 3.24
N ASP A 368 16.58 -7.53 4.04
CA ASP A 368 15.39 -6.81 3.56
C ASP A 368 15.78 -5.36 3.21
N GLU A 369 15.33 -4.89 2.03
CA GLU A 369 15.52 -3.52 1.55
C GLU A 369 14.63 -2.53 2.31
N ASN A 370 13.40 -2.94 2.63
CA ASN A 370 12.48 -2.19 3.48
C ASN A 370 12.37 -2.88 4.85
N ILE A 371 13.06 -2.36 5.86
CA ILE A 371 13.09 -2.91 7.22
C ILE A 371 11.72 -2.78 7.91
N ASP A 372 10.99 -1.70 7.64
CA ASP A 372 9.69 -1.43 8.28
C ASP A 372 8.60 -2.40 7.84
N ARG A 373 8.60 -2.76 6.55
CA ARG A 373 7.60 -3.64 5.93
C ARG A 373 8.07 -5.09 5.85
N GLY A 374 9.38 -5.29 5.72
CA GLY A 374 9.98 -6.55 5.31
C GLY A 374 9.83 -6.80 3.80
N ASN A 375 10.63 -7.74 3.29
CA ASN A 375 10.52 -8.22 1.91
C ASN A 375 10.31 -9.73 1.83
N TRP A 376 9.89 -10.24 0.67
CA TRP A 376 9.95 -11.67 0.41
C TRP A 376 11.38 -12.20 0.54
N THR A 377 11.58 -13.33 1.24
CA THR A 377 12.91 -13.91 1.44
C THR A 377 13.59 -14.24 0.10
N ASN A 378 12.80 -14.66 -0.88
CA ASN A 378 13.25 -14.92 -2.24
C ASN A 378 12.07 -14.83 -3.22
N LYS A 379 12.41 -14.70 -4.51
CA LYS A 379 11.42 -14.57 -5.58
C LYS A 379 10.49 -15.79 -5.72
N ARG A 380 10.95 -17.00 -5.38
CA ARG A 380 10.12 -18.20 -5.47
C ARG A 380 8.96 -18.18 -4.49
N GLU A 381 9.20 -17.69 -3.27
CA GLU A 381 8.16 -17.51 -2.24
C GLU A 381 7.08 -16.53 -2.70
N TYR A 382 7.47 -15.41 -3.31
CA TYR A 382 6.51 -14.47 -3.91
C TYR A 382 5.71 -15.13 -5.04
N MET A 383 6.39 -15.75 -6.00
CA MET A 383 5.73 -16.36 -7.16
C MET A 383 4.76 -17.47 -6.75
N LEU A 384 5.15 -18.34 -5.82
CA LEU A 384 4.27 -19.40 -5.31
C LEU A 384 3.10 -18.84 -4.49
N SER A 385 3.32 -17.79 -3.70
CA SER A 385 2.24 -17.10 -2.98
C SER A 385 1.23 -16.47 -3.96
N MET A 386 1.69 -15.81 -5.02
CA MET A 386 0.83 -15.23 -6.05
C MET A 386 0.08 -16.30 -6.86
N ILE A 387 0.76 -17.42 -7.20
CA ILE A 387 0.12 -18.55 -7.87
C ILE A 387 -0.91 -19.20 -6.95
N GLY A 388 -0.60 -19.43 -5.67
CA GLY A 388 -1.55 -19.99 -4.70
C GLY A 388 -2.74 -19.06 -4.43
N TYR A 389 -2.54 -17.75 -4.50
CA TYR A 389 -3.63 -16.79 -4.39
C TYR A 389 -4.57 -16.82 -5.62
N ALA A 390 -4.00 -16.92 -6.83
CA ALA A 390 -4.79 -16.98 -8.06
C ALA A 390 -5.43 -18.36 -8.27
N VAL A 391 -4.69 -19.44 -8.01
CA VAL A 391 -5.15 -20.82 -8.17
C VAL A 391 -5.92 -21.24 -6.92
N GLY A 392 -7.22 -20.98 -6.92
CA GLY A 392 -8.13 -21.36 -5.86
C GLY A 392 -9.07 -22.49 -6.23
N LEU A 393 -10.10 -22.68 -5.40
CA LEU A 393 -11.15 -23.69 -5.61
C LEU A 393 -11.89 -23.50 -6.95
N GLY A 394 -12.04 -22.25 -7.38
CA GLY A 394 -12.70 -21.88 -8.64
C GLY A 394 -12.08 -22.53 -9.88
N ASN A 395 -10.76 -22.78 -9.87
CA ASN A 395 -10.04 -23.42 -10.97
C ASN A 395 -10.44 -24.89 -11.14
N VAL A 396 -10.78 -25.58 -10.06
CA VAL A 396 -11.10 -27.02 -10.06
C VAL A 396 -12.59 -27.27 -10.26
N TRP A 397 -13.47 -26.42 -9.70
CA TRP A 397 -14.91 -26.72 -9.70
C TRP A 397 -15.80 -25.77 -10.52
N ARG A 398 -15.31 -24.59 -10.90
CA ARG A 398 -16.15 -23.53 -11.51
C ARG A 398 -15.77 -23.35 -12.95
N PHE A 399 -14.47 -23.24 -13.23
CA PHE A 399 -14.00 -23.16 -14.61
C PHE A 399 -14.44 -24.37 -15.46
N PRO A 400 -14.25 -25.64 -15.02
CA PRO A 400 -14.67 -26.77 -15.83
C PRO A 400 -16.18 -26.76 -16.09
N TYR A 401 -16.97 -26.38 -15.07
CA TYR A 401 -18.41 -26.19 -15.20
C TYR A 401 -18.79 -25.12 -16.23
N LEU A 402 -18.17 -23.94 -16.15
CA LEU A 402 -18.44 -22.84 -17.08
C LEU A 402 -18.00 -23.17 -18.50
N ALA A 403 -16.89 -23.88 -18.67
CA ALA A 403 -16.40 -24.29 -19.98
C ALA A 403 -17.44 -25.15 -20.71
N TYR A 404 -17.95 -26.21 -20.08
CA TYR A 404 -18.94 -27.05 -20.75
C TYR A 404 -20.28 -26.31 -20.94
N LYS A 405 -20.78 -25.59 -19.92
CA LYS A 405 -22.05 -24.85 -19.97
C LYS A 405 -22.09 -23.91 -21.18
N ASN A 406 -20.95 -23.29 -21.47
CA ASN A 406 -20.81 -22.24 -22.47
C ASN A 406 -20.21 -22.72 -23.79
N GLY A 407 -20.45 -23.98 -24.16
CA GLY A 407 -20.10 -24.52 -25.48
C GLY A 407 -18.80 -25.32 -25.52
N GLY A 408 -18.35 -25.84 -24.37
CA GLY A 408 -17.16 -26.68 -24.27
C GLY A 408 -15.90 -25.94 -24.67
N GLY A 409 -15.15 -26.48 -25.63
CA GLY A 409 -13.91 -25.89 -26.13
C GLY A 409 -14.09 -24.50 -26.75
N ALA A 410 -15.29 -24.17 -27.23
CA ALA A 410 -15.58 -22.83 -27.74
C ALA A 410 -15.40 -21.74 -26.67
N PHE A 411 -15.69 -22.04 -25.40
CA PHE A 411 -15.55 -21.10 -24.28
C PHE A 411 -14.10 -20.64 -24.04
N LEU A 412 -13.10 -21.42 -24.47
CA LEU A 412 -11.69 -21.03 -24.34
C LEU A 412 -11.37 -19.75 -25.12
N ILE A 413 -12.07 -19.49 -26.22
CA ILE A 413 -11.88 -18.28 -27.04
C ILE A 413 -12.19 -17.01 -26.23
N PRO A 414 -13.43 -16.79 -25.74
CA PRO A 414 -13.74 -15.63 -24.93
C PRO A 414 -12.95 -15.61 -23.62
N TYR A 415 -12.64 -16.77 -23.02
CA TYR A 415 -11.82 -16.85 -21.81
C TYR A 415 -10.40 -16.28 -22.01
N PHE A 416 -9.67 -16.73 -23.03
CA PHE A 416 -8.31 -16.23 -23.32
C PHE A 416 -8.29 -14.81 -23.89
N ILE A 417 -9.33 -14.39 -24.61
CA ILE A 417 -9.49 -13.00 -25.02
C ILE A 417 -9.63 -12.13 -23.76
N MET A 418 -10.54 -12.46 -22.84
CA MET A 418 -10.74 -11.71 -21.59
C MET A 418 -9.49 -11.71 -20.70
N LEU A 419 -8.73 -12.80 -20.65
CA LEU A 419 -7.43 -12.84 -20.01
C LEU A 419 -6.47 -11.80 -20.59
N THR A 420 -6.38 -11.72 -21.91
CA THR A 420 -5.41 -10.89 -22.62
C THR A 420 -5.76 -9.40 -22.57
N VAL A 421 -7.05 -9.07 -22.64
CA VAL A 421 -7.51 -7.67 -22.75
C VAL A 421 -7.99 -7.05 -21.44
N ALA A 422 -8.24 -7.85 -20.40
CA ALA A 422 -8.69 -7.36 -19.10
C ALA A 422 -7.91 -7.98 -17.93
N GLY A 423 -7.76 -9.31 -17.89
CA GLY A 423 -7.10 -10.01 -16.79
C GLY A 423 -5.64 -9.60 -16.56
N ILE A 424 -4.77 -9.84 -17.54
CA ILE A 424 -3.34 -9.51 -17.46
C ILE A 424 -3.13 -7.98 -17.29
N PRO A 425 -3.82 -7.09 -18.02
CA PRO A 425 -3.70 -5.64 -17.82
C PRO A 425 -4.00 -5.16 -16.40
N LEU A 426 -5.10 -5.64 -15.79
CA LEU A 426 -5.46 -5.24 -14.42
C LEU A 426 -4.53 -5.86 -13.38
N PHE A 427 -4.18 -7.14 -13.54
CA PHE A 427 -3.25 -7.80 -12.63
C PHE A 427 -1.86 -7.13 -12.65
N PHE A 428 -1.38 -6.72 -13.82
CA PHE A 428 -0.14 -5.98 -13.97
C PHE A 428 -0.25 -4.57 -13.35
N LEU A 429 -1.39 -3.90 -13.47
CA LEU A 429 -1.65 -2.63 -12.79
C LEU A 429 -1.54 -2.77 -11.28
N GLU A 430 -2.30 -3.67 -10.66
CA GLU A 430 -2.32 -3.80 -9.20
C GLU A 430 -0.97 -4.23 -8.63
N SER A 431 -0.30 -5.18 -9.32
CA SER A 431 1.03 -5.63 -8.90
C SER A 431 2.03 -4.49 -8.95
N SER A 432 1.97 -3.66 -10.00
CA SER A 432 2.84 -2.49 -10.14
C SER A 432 2.52 -1.42 -9.10
N PHE A 433 1.24 -1.19 -8.83
CA PHE A 433 0.80 -0.16 -7.89
C PHE A 433 1.27 -0.48 -6.46
N GLY A 434 1.10 -1.73 -6.03
CA GLY A 434 1.59 -2.21 -4.73
C GLY A 434 3.11 -2.20 -4.62
N GLN A 435 3.84 -2.70 -5.64
CA GLN A 435 5.31 -2.74 -5.61
C GLN A 435 5.93 -1.34 -5.59
N PHE A 436 5.35 -0.37 -6.32
CA PHE A 436 5.89 0.98 -6.43
C PHE A 436 5.90 1.72 -5.09
N CYS A 437 4.78 1.73 -4.37
CA CYS A 437 4.66 2.49 -3.13
C CYS A 437 4.98 1.66 -1.88
N SER A 438 5.20 0.35 -2.00
CA SER A 438 5.40 -0.58 -0.88
C SER A 438 4.37 -0.39 0.25
N GLN A 439 3.10 -0.25 -0.12
CA GLN A 439 1.98 0.02 0.79
C GLN A 439 0.76 -0.84 0.47
N GLY A 440 -0.14 -0.98 1.45
CA GLY A 440 -1.36 -1.76 1.33
C GLY A 440 -2.43 -1.09 0.45
N PRO A 441 -3.51 -1.83 0.12
CA PRO A 441 -4.50 -1.43 -0.87
C PRO A 441 -5.30 -0.17 -0.54
N VAL A 442 -5.31 0.32 0.70
CA VAL A 442 -5.89 1.63 1.06
C VAL A 442 -4.90 2.77 0.84
N ASN A 443 -3.63 2.54 1.15
CA ASN A 443 -2.59 3.56 1.10
C ASN A 443 -2.09 3.82 -0.32
N VAL A 444 -2.19 2.85 -1.24
CA VAL A 444 -1.87 3.07 -2.67
C VAL A 444 -2.69 4.23 -3.27
N TRP A 445 -3.87 4.49 -2.73
CA TRP A 445 -4.73 5.59 -3.16
C TRP A 445 -4.32 6.97 -2.64
N ARG A 446 -3.16 7.09 -1.98
CA ARG A 446 -2.50 8.39 -1.77
C ARG A 446 -2.15 9.07 -3.11
N ALA A 447 -1.97 8.29 -4.18
CA ALA A 447 -1.95 8.78 -5.56
C ALA A 447 -3.18 9.60 -5.94
N LEU A 448 -4.36 9.23 -5.41
CA LEU A 448 -5.63 9.82 -5.77
C LEU A 448 -6.61 9.81 -4.57
N PRO A 449 -6.51 10.80 -3.66
CA PRO A 449 -7.26 10.81 -2.40
C PRO A 449 -8.78 10.68 -2.55
N ILE A 450 -9.36 11.23 -3.62
CA ILE A 450 -10.80 11.13 -3.90
C ILE A 450 -11.28 9.67 -4.03
N PHE A 451 -10.41 8.75 -4.45
CA PHE A 451 -10.72 7.33 -4.61
C PHE A 451 -10.15 6.43 -3.50
N GLN A 452 -9.70 7.00 -2.37
CA GLN A 452 -9.23 6.20 -1.24
C GLN A 452 -10.26 5.18 -0.72
N GLY A 453 -11.56 5.46 -0.88
CA GLY A 453 -12.61 4.51 -0.53
C GLY A 453 -12.66 3.25 -1.40
N VAL A 454 -12.02 3.23 -2.58
CA VAL A 454 -11.90 2.02 -3.40
C VAL A 454 -11.04 0.99 -2.65
N GLY A 455 -9.92 1.41 -2.07
CA GLY A 455 -9.09 0.55 -1.22
C GLY A 455 -9.83 0.03 0.01
N VAL A 456 -10.68 0.85 0.64
CA VAL A 456 -11.53 0.40 1.76
C VAL A 456 -12.54 -0.65 1.29
N ALA A 457 -13.15 -0.46 0.13
CA ALA A 457 -14.05 -1.44 -0.47
C ALA A 457 -13.34 -2.79 -0.73
N MET A 458 -12.09 -2.78 -1.21
CA MET A 458 -11.28 -4.00 -1.39
C MET A 458 -11.10 -4.76 -0.08
N VAL A 459 -10.72 -4.05 1.01
CA VAL A 459 -10.53 -4.68 2.32
C VAL A 459 -11.84 -5.26 2.85
N LEU A 460 -12.95 -4.53 2.71
CA LEU A 460 -14.27 -5.01 3.14
C LEU A 460 -14.75 -6.23 2.35
N VAL A 461 -14.56 -6.25 1.03
CA VAL A 461 -14.89 -7.43 0.21
C VAL A 461 -14.03 -8.63 0.62
N SER A 462 -12.71 -8.44 0.76
CA SER A 462 -11.80 -9.49 1.22
C SER A 462 -12.17 -10.02 2.61
N THR A 463 -12.64 -9.15 3.51
CA THR A 463 -13.17 -9.54 4.84
C THR A 463 -14.43 -10.38 4.70
N LEU A 464 -15.42 -9.93 3.93
CA LEU A 464 -16.69 -10.66 3.74
C LEU A 464 -16.48 -12.01 3.06
N VAL A 465 -15.60 -12.07 2.07
CA VAL A 465 -15.28 -13.33 1.39
C VAL A 465 -14.47 -14.25 2.29
N GLY A 466 -13.54 -13.72 3.09
CA GLY A 466 -12.81 -14.48 4.10
C GLY A 466 -13.73 -15.28 5.04
N ILE A 467 -14.87 -14.70 5.42
CA ILE A 467 -15.87 -15.35 6.28
C ILE A 467 -16.42 -16.63 5.64
N TYR A 468 -17.03 -16.54 4.45
CA TYR A 468 -17.69 -17.71 3.85
C TYR A 468 -16.71 -18.65 3.15
N TYR A 469 -15.59 -18.15 2.63
CA TYR A 469 -14.62 -19.00 1.95
C TYR A 469 -13.91 -19.95 2.91
N ASN A 470 -13.66 -19.54 4.16
CA ASN A 470 -13.14 -20.48 5.17
C ASN A 470 -14.19 -21.53 5.61
N VAL A 471 -15.48 -21.30 5.38
CA VAL A 471 -16.53 -22.33 5.55
C VAL A 471 -16.37 -23.44 4.50
N ILE A 472 -15.93 -23.09 3.30
CA ILE A 472 -15.64 -24.07 2.25
C ILE A 472 -14.44 -24.94 2.63
N ILE A 473 -13.44 -24.35 3.28
CA ILE A 473 -12.32 -25.06 3.88
C ILE A 473 -12.83 -26.01 4.97
N ALA A 474 -13.79 -25.58 5.79
CA ALA A 474 -14.43 -26.42 6.79
C ALA A 474 -15.16 -27.62 6.17
N TYR A 475 -15.88 -27.44 5.04
CA TYR A 475 -16.49 -28.54 4.29
C TYR A 475 -15.43 -29.54 3.79
N SER A 476 -14.31 -29.02 3.26
CA SER A 476 -13.20 -29.85 2.78
C SER A 476 -12.55 -30.66 3.90
N LEU A 477 -12.32 -30.04 5.07
CA LEU A 477 -11.83 -30.71 6.27
C LEU A 477 -12.79 -31.79 6.76
N TYR A 478 -14.10 -31.50 6.81
CA TYR A 478 -15.11 -32.47 7.21
C TYR A 478 -15.10 -33.70 6.31
N TYR A 479 -15.13 -33.51 4.99
CA TYR A 479 -15.10 -34.61 4.03
C TYR A 479 -13.77 -35.37 4.04
N MET A 480 -12.64 -34.68 4.25
CA MET A 480 -11.35 -35.34 4.43
C MET A 480 -11.39 -36.27 5.65
N PHE A 481 -11.88 -35.82 6.80
CA PHE A 481 -12.01 -36.66 7.99
C PHE A 481 -13.02 -37.80 7.78
N ALA A 482 -14.14 -37.53 7.13
CA ALA A 482 -15.14 -38.54 6.78
C ALA A 482 -14.63 -39.60 5.79
N SER A 483 -13.52 -39.32 5.07
CA SER A 483 -12.88 -40.25 4.13
C SER A 483 -11.97 -41.29 4.80
N PHE A 484 -11.66 -41.18 6.10
CA PHE A 484 -10.82 -42.16 6.83
C PHE A 484 -11.57 -43.43 7.26
N GLN A 485 -12.41 -43.95 6.38
CA GLN A 485 -13.15 -45.20 6.59
C GLN A 485 -13.47 -45.89 5.27
N SER A 486 -13.82 -47.18 5.36
CA SER A 486 -14.25 -47.99 4.22
C SER A 486 -15.47 -48.82 4.66
N PRO A 487 -16.60 -48.76 3.94
CA PRO A 487 -16.88 -47.96 2.74
C PRO A 487 -17.00 -46.45 3.04
N LEU A 488 -16.91 -45.61 2.00
CA LEU A 488 -17.10 -44.16 2.15
C LEU A 488 -18.57 -43.84 2.51
N PRO A 489 -18.84 -42.84 3.36
CA PRO A 489 -20.20 -42.56 3.83
C PRO A 489 -21.22 -42.22 2.74
N TRP A 490 -20.77 -41.59 1.66
CA TRP A 490 -21.60 -41.18 0.53
C TRP A 490 -21.61 -42.20 -0.62
N SER A 491 -21.00 -43.37 -0.44
CA SER A 491 -20.93 -44.39 -1.51
C SER A 491 -22.25 -45.13 -1.73
N ASP A 492 -23.10 -45.20 -0.71
CA ASP A 492 -24.38 -45.94 -0.74
C ASP A 492 -25.40 -45.33 0.25
N CYS A 493 -26.66 -45.77 0.13
CA CYS A 493 -27.77 -45.38 0.99
C CYS A 493 -27.72 -46.15 2.32
N PHE A 494 -27.03 -45.59 3.33
CA PHE A 494 -26.95 -46.19 4.67
C PHE A 494 -28.11 -45.74 5.60
N TYR A 495 -27.95 -45.96 6.91
CA TYR A 495 -28.98 -45.72 7.93
C TYR A 495 -29.50 -44.27 8.02
N TRP A 496 -28.72 -43.29 7.56
CA TRP A 496 -29.08 -41.87 7.57
C TRP A 496 -29.91 -41.44 6.35
N SER A 497 -30.01 -42.30 5.32
CA SER A 497 -30.71 -41.99 4.07
C SER A 497 -32.22 -42.23 4.19
N ASN A 498 -33.00 -41.52 3.38
CA ASN A 498 -34.45 -41.70 3.33
C ASN A 498 -34.88 -42.61 2.16
N SER A 499 -36.18 -42.91 2.05
CA SER A 499 -36.72 -43.80 1.01
C SER A 499 -36.54 -43.30 -0.42
N ASN A 500 -36.18 -42.03 -0.62
CA ASN A 500 -35.91 -41.40 -1.92
C ASN A 500 -34.44 -41.55 -2.37
N CYS A 501 -33.58 -42.18 -1.56
CA CYS A 501 -32.19 -42.44 -1.89
C CYS A 501 -32.09 -43.60 -2.89
N SER A 502 -31.34 -43.41 -3.98
CA SER A 502 -31.00 -44.51 -4.89
C SER A 502 -29.76 -44.22 -5.72
N LEU A 503 -29.01 -45.29 -6.02
CA LEU A 503 -27.86 -45.27 -6.93
C LEU A 503 -28.29 -45.23 -8.41
N THR A 504 -29.49 -45.72 -8.72
CA THR A 504 -30.05 -45.78 -10.08
C THR A 504 -31.45 -45.18 -10.10
N PRO A 505 -31.90 -44.60 -11.23
CA PRO A 505 -33.26 -44.11 -11.36
C PRO A 505 -34.28 -45.22 -11.02
N ARG A 506 -35.28 -44.92 -10.18
CA ARG A 506 -36.38 -45.85 -9.96
C ARG A 506 -37.35 -45.76 -11.13
N GLU A 507 -37.40 -46.83 -11.91
CA GLU A 507 -38.36 -46.99 -12.99
C GLU A 507 -39.62 -47.69 -12.47
N VAL A 508 -40.78 -47.07 -12.73
CA VAL A 508 -42.09 -47.59 -12.33
C VAL A 508 -42.95 -47.74 -13.57
N CYS A 509 -43.65 -48.87 -13.70
CA CYS A 509 -44.50 -49.13 -14.85
C CYS A 509 -45.90 -48.58 -14.60
N ASN A 510 -46.39 -47.70 -15.48
CA ASN A 510 -47.74 -47.19 -15.42
C ASN A 510 -48.68 -48.15 -16.15
N VAL A 511 -49.54 -48.89 -15.43
CA VAL A 511 -50.43 -49.89 -16.02
C VAL A 511 -51.90 -49.51 -15.79
N THR A 512 -52.66 -49.41 -16.88
CA THR A 512 -54.12 -49.30 -16.86
C THR A 512 -54.74 -50.70 -16.94
N THR A 513 -55.36 -51.18 -15.87
CA THR A 513 -56.17 -52.42 -15.90
C THR A 513 -57.52 -52.12 -16.53
N ALA A 514 -57.79 -52.68 -17.71
CA ALA A 514 -59.11 -52.61 -18.34
C ALA A 514 -60.09 -53.55 -17.60
N SER A 515 -60.73 -53.06 -16.54
CA SER A 515 -61.97 -53.65 -16.03
C SER A 515 -63.06 -52.57 -15.96
N ASN A 516 -64.27 -52.98 -16.32
CA ASN A 516 -65.33 -52.14 -16.86
C ASN A 516 -66.07 -51.24 -15.84
N TRP A 517 -65.42 -50.71 -14.80
CA TRP A 517 -65.94 -49.63 -13.94
C TRP A 517 -64.78 -48.86 -13.29
N SER A 518 -64.72 -47.55 -13.57
CA SER A 518 -63.86 -46.52 -12.93
C SER A 518 -62.51 -47.02 -12.38
N VAL A 519 -61.49 -47.03 -13.23
CA VAL A 519 -60.16 -47.58 -12.92
C VAL A 519 -59.29 -46.54 -12.20
N PRO A 520 -58.78 -46.81 -10.99
CA PRO A 520 -57.66 -46.06 -10.42
C PRO A 520 -56.36 -46.48 -11.11
N VAL A 521 -55.55 -45.51 -11.53
CA VAL A 521 -54.19 -45.75 -12.03
C VAL A 521 -53.37 -46.38 -10.90
N LEU A 522 -52.97 -47.65 -11.05
CA LEU A 522 -52.10 -48.35 -10.10
C LEU A 522 -50.65 -48.19 -10.55
N THR A 523 -49.89 -47.35 -9.85
CA THR A 523 -48.44 -47.26 -9.99
C THR A 523 -47.81 -48.46 -9.26
N ALA A 524 -47.33 -49.47 -9.99
CA ALA A 524 -46.71 -50.65 -9.41
C ALA A 524 -45.18 -50.62 -9.59
N ASN A 525 -44.42 -50.81 -8.50
CA ASN A 525 -42.98 -51.03 -8.58
C ASN A 525 -42.71 -52.24 -9.49
N MET A 526 -41.69 -52.15 -10.34
CA MET A 526 -41.37 -53.16 -11.36
C MET A 526 -41.15 -54.57 -10.78
N THR A 527 -40.83 -54.68 -9.48
CA THR A 527 -40.68 -55.94 -8.75
C THR A 527 -42.00 -56.64 -8.42
N VAL A 528 -43.16 -55.99 -8.58
CA VAL A 528 -44.49 -56.51 -8.20
C VAL A 528 -45.29 -57.04 -9.41
N TRP A 529 -44.75 -56.93 -10.63
CA TRP A 529 -45.33 -57.55 -11.82
C TRP A 529 -44.68 -58.92 -12.07
N GLU A 530 -45.18 -59.94 -11.38
CA GLU A 530 -44.84 -61.34 -11.70
C GLU A 530 -45.30 -61.64 -13.14
N ASN A 531 -44.34 -61.76 -14.06
CA ASN A 531 -44.44 -62.26 -15.45
C ASN A 531 -44.86 -61.29 -16.60
N GLY A 532 -44.57 -60.00 -16.54
CA GLY A 532 -44.68 -59.14 -17.74
C GLY A 532 -43.61 -58.06 -17.87
N THR A 533 -43.03 -57.91 -19.06
CA THR A 533 -42.14 -56.79 -19.41
C THR A 533 -42.96 -55.51 -19.60
N CYS A 534 -42.57 -54.42 -18.94
CA CYS A 534 -43.22 -53.12 -19.12
C CYS A 534 -42.99 -52.61 -20.55
N PRO A 535 -44.04 -52.20 -21.30
CA PRO A 535 -43.86 -51.53 -22.60
C PRO A 535 -43.07 -50.22 -22.43
N GLU A 536 -42.10 -49.94 -23.32
CA GLU A 536 -41.21 -48.75 -23.24
C GLU A 536 -41.95 -47.42 -23.07
N GLY A 537 -43.17 -47.29 -23.64
CA GLY A 537 -44.00 -46.09 -23.52
C GLY A 537 -44.66 -45.86 -22.15
N ASN A 538 -44.60 -46.83 -21.24
CA ASN A 538 -45.26 -46.80 -19.92
C ASN A 538 -44.26 -46.75 -18.74
N ILE A 539 -42.95 -46.70 -19.02
CA ILE A 539 -41.91 -46.55 -18.00
C ILE A 539 -41.88 -45.09 -17.54
N VAL A 540 -42.17 -44.88 -16.27
CA VAL A 540 -42.06 -43.56 -15.62
C VAL A 540 -40.87 -43.59 -14.67
N SER A 541 -39.85 -42.79 -14.99
CA SER A 541 -38.71 -42.56 -14.10
C SER A 541 -39.12 -41.63 -12.96
N ILE A 542 -39.09 -42.12 -11.71
CA ILE A 542 -39.31 -41.29 -10.53
C ILE A 542 -38.01 -40.54 -10.20
N PRO A 543 -38.04 -39.22 -9.96
CA PRO A 543 -36.87 -38.48 -9.52
C PRO A 543 -36.41 -39.00 -8.15
N VAL A 544 -35.21 -39.56 -8.10
CA VAL A 544 -34.52 -40.03 -6.89
C VAL A 544 -33.27 -39.19 -6.65
N GLN A 545 -32.86 -39.07 -5.39
CA GLN A 545 -31.61 -38.38 -5.03
C GLN A 545 -30.47 -39.38 -4.88
N SER A 546 -29.28 -38.99 -5.32
CA SER A 546 -28.07 -39.81 -5.15
C SER A 546 -27.68 -39.92 -3.67
N PRO A 547 -26.97 -41.00 -3.26
CA PRO A 547 -26.47 -41.11 -1.90
C PRO A 547 -25.58 -39.92 -1.49
N SER A 548 -24.73 -39.44 -2.39
CA SER A 548 -23.88 -38.28 -2.10
C SER A 548 -24.65 -36.98 -1.93
N GLU A 549 -25.74 -36.78 -2.67
CA GLU A 549 -26.60 -35.60 -2.52
C GLU A 549 -27.33 -35.62 -1.17
N GLN A 550 -27.88 -36.78 -0.80
CA GLN A 550 -28.52 -36.92 0.52
C GLN A 550 -27.52 -36.83 1.67
N TYR A 551 -26.30 -37.36 1.51
CA TYR A 551 -25.26 -37.23 2.53
C TYR A 551 -24.89 -35.76 2.75
N TRP A 552 -24.74 -35.00 1.67
CA TRP A 552 -24.49 -33.56 1.73
C TRP A 552 -25.61 -32.81 2.47
N ASP A 553 -26.87 -33.07 2.10
CA ASP A 553 -28.02 -32.37 2.65
C ASP A 553 -28.33 -32.79 4.10
N LEU A 554 -28.44 -34.09 4.38
CA LEU A 554 -28.94 -34.60 5.65
C LEU A 554 -27.85 -34.75 6.73
N VAL A 555 -26.62 -35.10 6.33
CA VAL A 555 -25.56 -35.43 7.28
C VAL A 555 -24.53 -34.31 7.38
N ALA A 556 -23.95 -33.89 6.26
CA ALA A 556 -22.88 -32.91 6.26
C ALA A 556 -23.40 -31.53 6.69
N LEU A 557 -24.45 -31.03 6.02
CA LEU A 557 -25.04 -29.72 6.29
C LEU A 557 -26.17 -29.74 7.33
N GLN A 558 -26.85 -30.88 7.53
CA GLN A 558 -28.12 -30.93 8.26
C GLN A 558 -29.08 -29.83 7.79
N ARG A 559 -29.21 -29.70 6.47
CA ARG A 559 -29.73 -28.53 5.77
C ARG A 559 -31.19 -28.23 6.15
N SER A 560 -31.48 -26.96 6.44
CA SER A 560 -32.84 -26.49 6.67
C SER A 560 -33.64 -26.34 5.38
N SER A 561 -34.96 -26.24 5.51
CA SER A 561 -35.88 -26.13 4.38
C SER A 561 -35.63 -24.87 3.53
N SER A 562 -35.26 -23.77 4.19
CA SER A 562 -35.09 -22.44 3.59
C SER A 562 -34.23 -21.53 4.48
N LEU A 563 -33.90 -20.35 3.97
CA LEU A 563 -33.17 -19.33 4.73
C LEU A 563 -33.97 -18.77 5.93
N ASP A 564 -35.30 -18.83 5.92
CA ASP A 564 -36.16 -18.34 7.01
C ASP A 564 -35.98 -19.17 8.30
N GLU A 565 -35.55 -20.43 8.16
CA GLU A 565 -35.29 -21.35 9.25
C GLU A 565 -33.78 -21.55 9.41
N THR A 566 -33.11 -20.66 10.16
CA THR A 566 -31.64 -20.74 10.32
C THR A 566 -31.18 -22.04 10.99
N GLY A 567 -31.96 -22.54 11.97
CA GLY A 567 -31.62 -23.72 12.76
C GLY A 567 -30.41 -23.52 13.68
N PRO A 568 -30.03 -24.55 14.45
CA PRO A 568 -28.83 -24.54 15.29
C PRO A 568 -27.54 -24.54 14.47
N VAL A 569 -26.42 -24.23 15.14
CA VAL A 569 -25.07 -24.41 14.59
C VAL A 569 -24.76 -25.89 14.46
N VAL A 570 -24.27 -26.29 13.29
CA VAL A 570 -23.83 -27.66 12.99
C VAL A 570 -22.43 -27.85 13.59
N TRP A 571 -22.38 -28.50 14.75
CA TRP A 571 -21.20 -28.51 15.61
C TRP A 571 -19.93 -29.06 14.93
N HIS A 572 -20.05 -30.11 14.10
CA HIS A 572 -18.89 -30.70 13.43
C HIS A 572 -18.30 -29.77 12.38
N LEU A 573 -19.15 -29.00 11.69
CA LEU A 573 -18.70 -27.95 10.77
C LEU A 573 -18.09 -26.77 11.52
N ALA A 574 -18.63 -26.40 12.69
CA ALA A 574 -18.04 -25.35 13.53
C ALA A 574 -16.63 -25.73 14.03
N LEU A 575 -16.39 -27.00 14.38
CA LEU A 575 -15.05 -27.50 14.73
C LEU A 575 -14.10 -27.49 13.53
N CYS A 576 -14.58 -27.87 12.34
CA CYS A 576 -13.78 -27.79 11.11
C CYS A 576 -13.45 -26.33 10.74
N LEU A 577 -14.39 -25.41 10.94
CA LEU A 577 -14.18 -23.98 10.74
C LEU A 577 -13.15 -23.42 11.72
N LEU A 578 -13.22 -23.81 13.00
CA LEU A 578 -12.21 -23.46 14.00
C LEU A 578 -10.83 -23.97 13.60
N LEU A 579 -10.74 -25.23 13.19
CA LEU A 579 -9.48 -25.82 12.71
C LEU A 579 -8.94 -25.07 11.48
N GLY A 580 -9.79 -24.69 10.52
CA GLY A 580 -9.41 -23.87 9.38
C GLY A 580 -8.77 -22.54 9.80
N TRP A 581 -9.41 -21.81 10.73
CA TRP A 581 -8.85 -20.56 11.26
C TRP A 581 -7.54 -20.75 12.05
N LEU A 582 -7.40 -21.86 12.78
CA LEU A 582 -6.15 -22.20 13.47
C LEU A 582 -5.01 -22.49 12.50
N LEU A 583 -5.29 -23.22 11.40
CA LEU A 583 -4.31 -23.47 10.34
C LEU A 583 -3.86 -22.17 9.67
N ILE A 584 -4.80 -21.26 9.39
CA ILE A 584 -4.50 -19.94 8.82
C ILE A 584 -3.63 -19.11 9.78
N ALA A 585 -4.02 -19.02 11.05
CA ALA A 585 -3.26 -18.28 12.06
C ALA A 585 -1.84 -18.86 12.26
N ALA A 586 -1.70 -20.18 12.23
CA ALA A 586 -0.40 -20.84 12.33
C ALA A 586 0.48 -20.56 11.10
N ALA A 587 -0.08 -20.64 9.89
CA ALA A 587 0.65 -20.39 8.65
C ALA A 587 1.11 -18.93 8.53
N LEU A 588 0.30 -17.98 9.00
CA LEU A 588 0.59 -16.54 8.96
C LEU A 588 1.27 -16.01 10.23
N TYR A 589 1.67 -16.85 11.19
CA TYR A 589 2.17 -16.38 12.49
C TYR A 589 3.33 -15.37 12.38
N LYS A 590 4.19 -15.53 11.35
CA LYS A 590 5.26 -14.56 10.98
C LYS A 590 4.97 -13.78 9.68
N GLY A 591 3.71 -13.58 9.33
CA GLY A 591 3.29 -12.94 8.07
C GLY A 591 3.88 -13.65 6.85
N ILE A 592 4.27 -12.87 5.84
CA ILE A 592 4.84 -13.36 4.58
C ILE A 592 6.09 -14.25 4.74
N LYS A 593 6.85 -14.13 5.83
CA LYS A 593 8.04 -14.97 6.08
C LYS A 593 7.67 -16.40 6.46
N SER A 594 6.52 -16.61 7.10
CA SER A 594 6.00 -17.93 7.44
C SER A 594 5.16 -18.49 6.30
N SER A 595 4.19 -17.71 5.80
CA SER A 595 3.33 -18.16 4.70
C SER A 595 4.13 -18.47 3.44
N GLY A 596 5.17 -17.68 3.12
CA GLY A 596 6.11 -17.96 2.03
C GLY A 596 6.77 -19.34 2.12
N LYS A 597 6.95 -19.91 3.31
CA LYS A 597 7.46 -21.29 3.48
C LYS A 597 6.36 -22.33 3.31
N VAL A 598 5.17 -22.06 3.83
CA VAL A 598 4.02 -22.97 3.75
C VAL A 598 3.59 -23.17 2.29
N VAL A 599 3.61 -22.11 1.47
CA VAL A 599 3.20 -22.15 0.06
C VAL A 599 4.04 -23.07 -0.82
N TYR A 600 5.27 -23.45 -0.41
CA TYR A 600 6.01 -24.48 -1.14
C TYR A 600 5.25 -25.80 -1.21
N PHE A 601 4.52 -26.14 -0.14
CA PHE A 601 3.69 -27.33 -0.12
C PHE A 601 2.27 -27.03 -0.62
N THR A 602 1.60 -26.04 -0.03
CA THR A 602 0.17 -25.79 -0.32
C THR A 602 -0.10 -25.36 -1.76
N ALA A 603 0.83 -24.63 -2.41
CA ALA A 603 0.65 -24.23 -3.81
C ALA A 603 1.08 -25.32 -4.80
N THR A 604 1.96 -26.26 -4.43
CA THR A 604 2.48 -27.29 -5.36
C THR A 604 1.75 -28.62 -5.24
N PHE A 605 1.28 -28.99 -4.05
CA PHE A 605 0.58 -30.24 -3.78
C PHE A 605 -0.67 -30.44 -4.66
N PRO A 606 -1.51 -29.41 -4.93
CA PRO A 606 -2.63 -29.55 -5.85
C PRO A 606 -2.23 -30.04 -7.24
N TYR A 607 -1.08 -29.62 -7.78
CA TYR A 607 -0.61 -30.10 -9.08
C TYR A 607 -0.25 -31.57 -9.07
N VAL A 608 0.30 -32.08 -7.95
CA VAL A 608 0.58 -33.51 -7.78
C VAL A 608 -0.72 -34.29 -7.81
N VAL A 609 -1.74 -33.86 -7.05
CA VAL A 609 -3.03 -34.54 -6.99
C VAL A 609 -3.76 -34.45 -8.33
N LEU A 610 -3.79 -33.30 -8.98
CA LEU A 610 -4.40 -33.14 -10.31
C LEU A 610 -3.72 -34.04 -11.35
N LEU A 611 -2.40 -34.18 -11.32
CA LEU A 611 -1.68 -35.10 -12.20
C LEU A 611 -2.05 -36.55 -11.92
N LEU A 612 -2.10 -36.97 -10.65
CA LEU A 612 -2.50 -38.32 -10.26
C LEU A 612 -3.95 -38.63 -10.67
N LEU A 613 -4.87 -37.68 -10.43
CA LEU A 613 -6.27 -37.80 -10.83
C LEU A 613 -6.42 -37.80 -12.35
N LEU A 614 -5.62 -37.03 -13.09
CA LEU A 614 -5.63 -37.08 -14.55
C LEU A 614 -5.16 -38.43 -15.06
N ILE A 615 -4.00 -38.93 -14.61
CA ILE A 615 -3.47 -40.24 -15.01
C ILE A 615 -4.50 -41.31 -14.67
N ARG A 616 -5.08 -41.29 -13.47
CA ARG A 616 -6.11 -42.26 -13.09
C ARG A 616 -7.34 -42.11 -13.97
N GLY A 617 -7.85 -40.91 -14.12
CA GLY A 617 -9.08 -40.60 -14.83
C GLY A 617 -9.03 -41.02 -16.30
N VAL A 618 -7.95 -40.72 -17.02
CA VAL A 618 -7.81 -41.10 -18.43
C VAL A 618 -7.65 -42.61 -18.66
N THR A 619 -7.28 -43.37 -17.63
CA THR A 619 -7.22 -44.85 -17.70
C THR A 619 -8.56 -45.53 -17.45
N LEU A 620 -9.61 -44.78 -17.09
CA LEU A 620 -10.93 -45.33 -16.83
C LEU A 620 -11.75 -45.49 -18.12
N GLU A 621 -12.59 -46.52 -18.14
CA GLU A 621 -13.58 -46.70 -19.21
C GLU A 621 -14.58 -45.54 -19.21
N GLY A 622 -14.96 -45.04 -20.39
CA GLY A 622 -15.84 -43.87 -20.51
C GLY A 622 -15.18 -42.51 -20.30
N ALA A 623 -13.89 -42.45 -19.93
CA ALA A 623 -13.18 -41.18 -19.73
C ALA A 623 -13.16 -40.29 -20.98
N ARG A 624 -13.15 -40.91 -22.16
CA ARG A 624 -13.19 -40.23 -23.45
C ARG A 624 -14.46 -39.39 -23.61
N ASP A 625 -15.62 -39.88 -23.17
CA ASP A 625 -16.90 -39.20 -23.32
C ASP A 625 -16.91 -37.87 -22.54
N GLY A 626 -16.32 -37.87 -21.34
CA GLY A 626 -16.16 -36.67 -20.53
C GLY A 626 -15.20 -35.65 -21.16
N ILE A 627 -14.06 -36.10 -21.71
CA ILE A 627 -13.11 -35.20 -22.40
C ILE A 627 -13.71 -34.62 -23.68
N GLU A 628 -14.44 -35.43 -24.45
CA GLU A 628 -15.14 -34.99 -25.65
C GLU A 628 -16.24 -33.96 -25.32
N PHE A 629 -16.93 -34.15 -24.20
CA PHE A 629 -17.91 -33.20 -23.67
C PHE A 629 -17.28 -31.90 -23.18
N TYR A 630 -16.08 -31.95 -22.59
CA TYR A 630 -15.39 -30.78 -22.05
C TYR A 630 -14.84 -29.85 -23.15
N ILE A 631 -13.96 -30.34 -24.02
CA ILE A 631 -13.32 -29.52 -25.07
C ILE A 631 -13.11 -30.25 -26.40
N GLY A 632 -13.71 -31.43 -26.58
CA GLY A 632 -13.56 -32.22 -27.81
C GLY A 632 -14.63 -31.94 -28.84
N SER A 633 -15.06 -33.01 -29.51
CA SER A 633 -15.99 -33.00 -30.66
C SER A 633 -17.36 -32.39 -30.35
N GLN A 634 -17.79 -32.37 -29.09
CA GLN A 634 -19.10 -31.85 -28.66
C GLN A 634 -19.11 -30.33 -28.41
N SER A 635 -17.99 -29.65 -28.68
CA SER A 635 -17.87 -28.20 -28.53
C SER A 635 -18.81 -27.46 -29.50
N ASN A 636 -19.56 -26.48 -28.99
CA ASN A 636 -20.55 -25.75 -29.77
C ASN A 636 -20.12 -24.29 -30.01
N LEU A 637 -19.68 -23.99 -31.24
CA LEU A 637 -19.25 -22.65 -31.64
C LEU A 637 -20.41 -21.64 -31.76
N THR A 638 -21.67 -22.08 -31.92
CA THR A 638 -22.80 -21.14 -32.01
C THR A 638 -23.02 -20.39 -30.70
N LYS A 639 -22.58 -20.97 -29.57
CA LYS A 639 -22.60 -20.34 -28.25
C LYS A 639 -21.81 -19.04 -28.20
N LEU A 640 -20.82 -18.82 -29.06
CA LEU A 640 -20.05 -17.57 -29.12
C LEU A 640 -20.91 -16.34 -29.49
N GLY A 641 -22.07 -16.54 -30.11
CA GLY A 641 -23.03 -15.47 -30.39
C GLY A 641 -23.85 -15.04 -29.17
N GLU A 642 -23.80 -15.79 -28.07
CA GLU A 642 -24.54 -15.47 -26.84
C GLU A 642 -23.72 -14.56 -25.93
N ALA A 643 -24.28 -13.41 -25.55
CA ALA A 643 -23.61 -12.46 -24.66
C ALA A 643 -23.32 -13.05 -23.26
N GLU A 644 -24.10 -14.03 -22.82
CA GLU A 644 -23.90 -14.74 -21.55
C GLU A 644 -22.52 -15.42 -21.48
N VAL A 645 -22.06 -16.01 -22.58
CA VAL A 645 -20.78 -16.69 -22.67
C VAL A 645 -19.62 -15.74 -22.39
N TRP A 646 -19.67 -14.53 -22.96
CA TRP A 646 -18.65 -13.51 -22.77
C TRP A 646 -18.67 -12.92 -21.36
N ARG A 647 -19.86 -12.75 -20.77
CA ARG A 647 -20.03 -12.36 -19.37
C ARG A 647 -19.43 -13.40 -18.42
N ASP A 648 -19.74 -14.67 -18.63
CA ASP A 648 -19.26 -15.78 -17.80
C ASP A 648 -17.73 -15.92 -17.93
N ALA A 649 -17.17 -15.74 -19.12
CA ALA A 649 -15.73 -15.73 -19.34
C ALA A 649 -15.05 -14.58 -18.59
N ALA A 650 -15.57 -13.37 -18.69
CA ALA A 650 -14.98 -12.22 -18.02
C ALA A 650 -15.11 -12.32 -16.50
N THR A 651 -16.29 -12.63 -15.97
CA THR A 651 -16.48 -12.80 -14.52
C THR A 651 -15.59 -13.91 -13.96
N GLN A 652 -15.39 -15.00 -14.71
CA GLN A 652 -14.45 -16.06 -14.34
C GLN A 652 -12.99 -15.56 -14.28
N ILE A 653 -12.54 -14.73 -15.22
CA ILE A 653 -11.19 -14.16 -15.19
C ILE A 653 -10.99 -13.23 -13.99
N PHE A 654 -11.93 -12.33 -13.72
CA PHE A 654 -11.86 -11.41 -12.58
C PHE A 654 -11.85 -12.15 -11.25
N TYR A 655 -12.74 -13.14 -11.11
CA TYR A 655 -12.83 -13.97 -9.90
C TYR A 655 -11.60 -14.86 -9.74
N SER A 656 -11.10 -15.48 -10.82
CA SER A 656 -9.98 -16.41 -10.76
C SER A 656 -8.63 -15.72 -10.55
N LEU A 657 -8.43 -14.51 -11.04
CA LEU A 657 -7.19 -13.76 -10.79
C LEU A 657 -7.25 -12.92 -9.51
N SER A 658 -8.39 -12.90 -8.81
CA SER A 658 -8.63 -12.10 -7.61
C SER A 658 -8.32 -10.61 -7.82
N ILE A 659 -8.74 -10.06 -8.97
CA ILE A 659 -8.54 -8.66 -9.37
C ILE A 659 -9.54 -7.74 -8.65
N ALA A 660 -9.06 -6.62 -8.12
CA ALA A 660 -9.74 -5.62 -7.30
C ALA A 660 -10.14 -6.11 -5.90
N TRP A 661 -9.41 -7.10 -5.36
CA TRP A 661 -9.56 -7.59 -3.98
C TRP A 661 -8.54 -6.99 -3.02
N GLY A 662 -7.52 -6.31 -3.55
CA GLY A 662 -6.40 -5.75 -2.80
C GLY A 662 -5.32 -6.76 -2.43
N GLY A 663 -5.54 -8.06 -2.64
CA GLY A 663 -4.55 -9.12 -2.35
C GLY A 663 -3.33 -9.06 -3.26
N VAL A 664 -3.53 -8.81 -4.56
CA VAL A 664 -2.43 -8.62 -5.53
C VAL A 664 -1.55 -7.43 -5.13
N THR A 665 -2.19 -6.32 -4.76
CA THR A 665 -1.55 -5.10 -4.27
C THR A 665 -0.77 -5.37 -2.97
N ALA A 666 -1.41 -6.02 -1.99
CA ALA A 666 -0.80 -6.35 -0.71
C ALA A 666 0.42 -7.28 -0.87
N LEU A 667 0.31 -8.39 -1.60
CA LEU A 667 1.43 -9.32 -1.78
C LEU A 667 2.60 -8.69 -2.57
N SER A 668 2.30 -7.87 -3.57
CA SER A 668 3.33 -7.20 -4.39
C SER A 668 4.04 -6.07 -3.65
N SER A 669 3.42 -5.50 -2.62
CA SER A 669 4.03 -4.44 -1.80
C SER A 669 5.27 -4.88 -1.01
N TYR A 670 5.45 -6.19 -0.80
CA TYR A 670 6.62 -6.78 -0.14
C TYR A 670 7.75 -7.11 -1.13
N ASN A 671 7.57 -6.87 -2.43
CA ASN A 671 8.64 -7.03 -3.41
C ASN A 671 9.73 -5.98 -3.23
N LYS A 672 10.94 -6.33 -3.67
CA LYS A 672 12.00 -5.34 -3.88
C LYS A 672 11.61 -4.38 -5.00
N PHE A 673 12.01 -3.12 -4.90
CA PHE A 673 11.52 -2.06 -5.80
C PHE A 673 11.81 -2.36 -7.28
N HIS A 674 13.00 -2.89 -7.59
CA HIS A 674 13.44 -3.24 -8.94
C HIS A 674 13.07 -4.67 -9.40
N ASN A 675 12.15 -5.35 -8.72
CA ASN A 675 11.66 -6.65 -9.19
C ASN A 675 10.89 -6.50 -10.52
N ASN A 676 11.04 -7.47 -11.43
CA ASN A 676 10.38 -7.44 -12.74
C ASN A 676 8.91 -7.88 -12.63
N VAL A 677 8.07 -6.96 -12.18
CA VAL A 677 6.64 -7.19 -11.92
C VAL A 677 5.84 -7.53 -13.19
N PHE A 678 6.28 -7.07 -14.36
CA PHE A 678 5.65 -7.43 -15.64
C PHE A 678 5.76 -8.94 -15.94
N LYS A 679 6.97 -9.50 -15.84
CA LYS A 679 7.18 -10.94 -16.07
C LYS A 679 6.40 -11.77 -15.05
N ASP A 680 6.37 -11.32 -13.81
CA ASP A 680 5.70 -12.03 -12.72
C ASP A 680 4.19 -12.08 -12.95
N ALA A 681 3.58 -10.93 -13.29
CA ALA A 681 2.16 -10.85 -13.66
C ALA A 681 1.79 -11.80 -14.81
N LEU A 682 2.61 -11.84 -15.87
CA LEU A 682 2.37 -12.72 -17.02
C LEU A 682 2.44 -14.20 -16.62
N ILE A 683 3.46 -14.62 -15.87
CA ILE A 683 3.64 -16.00 -15.45
C ILE A 683 2.50 -16.45 -14.54
N VAL A 684 2.12 -15.63 -13.55
CA VAL A 684 1.02 -15.95 -12.63
C VAL A 684 -0.30 -16.10 -13.39
N CYS A 685 -0.64 -15.14 -14.25
CA CYS A 685 -1.89 -15.17 -15.01
C CYS A 685 -1.99 -16.37 -15.95
N LEU A 686 -0.90 -16.70 -16.67
CA LEU A 686 -0.85 -17.85 -17.57
C LEU A 686 -0.89 -19.17 -16.81
N THR A 687 -0.18 -19.26 -15.67
CA THR A 687 -0.20 -20.44 -14.82
C THR A 687 -1.61 -20.67 -14.28
N ASN A 688 -2.28 -19.63 -13.77
CA ASN A 688 -3.64 -19.71 -13.26
C ASN A 688 -4.65 -20.26 -14.31
N CYS A 689 -4.62 -19.70 -15.52
CA CYS A 689 -5.51 -20.13 -16.59
C CYS A 689 -5.15 -21.52 -17.10
N GLY A 690 -3.86 -21.83 -17.22
CA GLY A 690 -3.36 -23.16 -17.58
C GLY A 690 -3.79 -24.23 -16.58
N THR A 691 -3.72 -23.93 -15.29
CA THR A 691 -4.16 -24.83 -14.21
C THR A 691 -5.66 -25.07 -14.27
N SER A 692 -6.47 -24.06 -14.59
CA SER A 692 -7.92 -24.23 -14.78
C SER A 692 -8.23 -25.22 -15.91
N VAL A 693 -7.55 -25.06 -17.06
CA VAL A 693 -7.72 -25.96 -18.20
C VAL A 693 -7.25 -27.38 -17.86
N PHE A 694 -6.10 -27.51 -17.19
CA PHE A 694 -5.52 -28.77 -16.76
C PHE A 694 -6.43 -29.51 -15.75
N ALA A 695 -6.94 -28.79 -14.75
CA ALA A 695 -7.90 -29.34 -13.80
C ALA A 695 -9.15 -29.85 -14.52
N GLY A 696 -9.67 -29.10 -15.50
CA GLY A 696 -10.80 -29.53 -16.32
C GLY A 696 -10.61 -30.91 -16.95
N PHE A 697 -9.43 -31.25 -17.47
CA PHE A 697 -9.16 -32.59 -17.98
C PHE A 697 -9.20 -33.68 -16.89
N ALA A 698 -8.57 -33.43 -15.74
CA ALA A 698 -8.56 -34.38 -14.63
C ALA A 698 -9.99 -34.66 -14.16
N ILE A 699 -10.78 -33.60 -14.02
CA ILE A 699 -12.18 -33.61 -13.60
C ILE A 699 -13.08 -34.35 -14.60
N PHE A 700 -13.06 -33.94 -15.87
CA PHE A 700 -13.98 -34.47 -16.86
C PHE A 700 -13.66 -35.91 -17.26
N SER A 701 -12.40 -36.34 -17.16
CA SER A 701 -12.05 -37.75 -17.36
C SER A 701 -12.74 -38.66 -16.33
N ILE A 702 -12.84 -38.23 -15.06
CA ILE A 702 -13.52 -38.98 -13.99
C ILE A 702 -15.06 -38.88 -14.13
N LEU A 703 -15.59 -37.70 -14.46
CA LEU A 703 -17.03 -37.53 -14.72
C LEU A 703 -17.50 -38.35 -15.93
N GLY A 704 -16.67 -38.50 -16.96
CA GLY A 704 -16.95 -39.38 -18.10
C GLY A 704 -17.08 -40.84 -17.68
N HIS A 705 -16.18 -41.31 -16.81
CA HIS A 705 -16.30 -42.65 -16.23
C HIS A 705 -17.58 -42.83 -15.41
N MET A 706 -17.93 -41.85 -14.57
CA MET A 706 -19.16 -41.86 -13.78
C MET A 706 -20.41 -41.91 -14.68
N ALA A 707 -20.44 -41.12 -15.75
CA ALA A 707 -21.49 -41.13 -16.76
C ALA A 707 -21.63 -42.52 -17.42
N HIS A 708 -20.50 -43.16 -17.76
CA HIS A 708 -20.47 -44.51 -18.32
C HIS A 708 -21.00 -45.56 -17.35
N VAL A 709 -20.59 -45.52 -16.08
CA VAL A 709 -21.07 -46.46 -15.03
C VAL A 709 -22.58 -46.34 -14.81
N TYR A 710 -23.12 -45.13 -14.84
CA TYR A 710 -24.56 -44.90 -14.66
C TYR A 710 -25.38 -45.02 -15.95
N GLY A 711 -24.73 -45.18 -17.11
CA GLY A 711 -25.41 -45.18 -18.41
C GLY A 711 -26.13 -43.86 -18.71
N LYS A 712 -25.61 -42.73 -18.21
CA LYS A 712 -26.21 -41.40 -18.35
C LYS A 712 -25.32 -40.45 -19.16
N PRO A 713 -25.88 -39.42 -19.81
CA PRO A 713 -25.09 -38.34 -20.38
C PRO A 713 -24.25 -37.60 -19.32
N VAL A 714 -23.06 -37.15 -19.72
CA VAL A 714 -22.15 -36.37 -18.83
C VAL A 714 -22.83 -35.11 -18.27
N SER A 715 -23.73 -34.50 -19.05
CA SER A 715 -24.50 -33.32 -18.63
C SER A 715 -25.41 -33.55 -17.42
N GLU A 716 -25.87 -34.78 -17.18
CA GLU A 716 -26.74 -35.09 -16.04
C GLU A 716 -25.97 -35.38 -14.76
N VAL A 717 -24.71 -35.79 -14.86
CA VAL A 717 -23.83 -36.05 -13.71
C VAL A 717 -23.00 -34.81 -13.33
N ALA A 718 -22.79 -33.88 -14.26
CA ALA A 718 -22.04 -32.65 -14.04
C ALA A 718 -22.91 -31.56 -13.37
N GLN A 719 -22.88 -31.49 -12.03
CA GLN A 719 -23.59 -30.46 -11.27
C GLN A 719 -22.89 -29.09 -11.31
N ALA A 720 -23.59 -28.02 -10.90
CA ALA A 720 -23.06 -26.66 -10.82
C ALA A 720 -22.52 -26.31 -9.42
N GLY A 721 -21.48 -25.49 -9.36
CA GLY A 721 -21.01 -24.85 -8.11
C GLY A 721 -20.62 -25.85 -7.02
N PHE A 722 -21.10 -25.62 -5.79
CA PHE A 722 -20.83 -26.48 -4.62
C PHE A 722 -21.25 -27.94 -4.83
N GLY A 723 -22.30 -28.18 -5.63
CA GLY A 723 -22.75 -29.54 -5.96
C GLY A 723 -21.71 -30.32 -6.74
N LEU A 724 -20.93 -29.66 -7.61
CA LEU A 724 -19.85 -30.36 -8.31
C LEU A 724 -18.79 -30.87 -7.31
N ALA A 725 -18.43 -30.03 -6.36
CA ALA A 725 -17.36 -30.26 -5.39
C ALA A 725 -17.68 -31.31 -4.33
N PHE A 726 -18.88 -31.21 -3.76
CA PHE A 726 -19.27 -31.95 -2.56
C PHE A 726 -20.42 -32.94 -2.79
N ILE A 727 -20.86 -33.11 -4.05
CA ILE A 727 -21.86 -34.13 -4.44
C ILE A 727 -21.34 -34.96 -5.62
N ALA A 728 -21.02 -34.34 -6.75
CA ALA A 728 -20.60 -35.08 -7.94
C ALA A 728 -19.22 -35.73 -7.80
N TYR A 729 -18.20 -35.00 -7.34
CA TYR A 729 -16.87 -35.62 -7.15
C TYR A 729 -16.84 -36.71 -6.08
N PRO A 730 -17.42 -36.51 -4.88
CA PRO A 730 -17.35 -37.55 -3.86
C PRO A 730 -18.03 -38.84 -4.35
N ASP A 731 -19.15 -38.72 -5.09
CA ASP A 731 -19.79 -39.87 -5.74
C ASP A 731 -18.86 -40.50 -6.78
N ALA A 732 -18.26 -39.72 -7.68
CA ALA A 732 -17.37 -40.25 -8.72
C ALA A 732 -16.12 -40.93 -8.13
N LEU A 733 -15.51 -40.34 -7.10
CA LEU A 733 -14.36 -40.90 -6.38
C LEU A 733 -14.72 -42.18 -5.63
N SER A 734 -15.98 -42.31 -5.17
CA SER A 734 -16.46 -43.53 -4.51
C SER A 734 -16.45 -44.75 -5.43
N LYS A 735 -16.50 -44.55 -6.76
CA LYS A 735 -16.46 -45.61 -7.78
C LYS A 735 -15.05 -46.07 -8.14
N LEU A 736 -14.02 -45.36 -7.68
CA LEU A 736 -12.64 -45.74 -7.92
C LEU A 736 -12.21 -46.87 -6.97
N PRO A 737 -11.32 -47.78 -7.40
CA PRO A 737 -10.71 -48.74 -6.49
C PRO A 737 -9.90 -47.99 -5.43
N ILE A 738 -9.96 -48.47 -4.18
CA ILE A 738 -9.33 -47.81 -3.03
C ILE A 738 -9.89 -46.37 -2.88
N SER A 739 -11.21 -46.21 -3.01
CA SER A 739 -11.89 -44.90 -2.98
C SER A 739 -11.55 -44.00 -1.78
N PRO A 740 -11.26 -44.50 -0.55
CA PRO A 740 -10.79 -43.66 0.54
C PRO A 740 -9.53 -42.86 0.21
N LEU A 741 -8.54 -43.46 -0.47
CA LEU A 741 -7.29 -42.78 -0.83
C LEU A 741 -7.55 -41.57 -1.74
N TRP A 742 -8.35 -41.77 -2.79
CA TRP A 742 -8.66 -40.72 -3.76
C TRP A 742 -9.47 -39.58 -3.13
N SER A 743 -10.40 -39.92 -2.23
CA SER A 743 -11.19 -38.92 -1.51
C SER A 743 -10.32 -38.10 -0.55
N ILE A 744 -9.43 -38.74 0.23
CA ILE A 744 -8.49 -38.04 1.11
C ILE A 744 -7.60 -37.08 0.30
N LEU A 745 -7.00 -37.55 -0.80
CA LEU A 745 -6.14 -36.72 -1.64
C LEU A 745 -6.90 -35.55 -2.26
N PHE A 746 -8.12 -35.78 -2.74
CA PHE A 746 -8.97 -34.75 -3.35
C PHE A 746 -9.37 -33.66 -2.35
N PHE A 747 -9.89 -34.04 -1.18
CA PHE A 747 -10.32 -33.07 -0.18
C PHE A 747 -9.15 -32.36 0.50
N PHE A 748 -8.00 -33.03 0.64
CA PHE A 748 -6.78 -32.39 1.11
C PHE A 748 -6.22 -31.42 0.05
N MET A 749 -6.34 -31.72 -1.25
CA MET A 749 -6.08 -30.75 -2.32
C MET A 749 -7.00 -29.53 -2.21
N LEU A 750 -8.32 -29.72 -2.05
CA LEU A 750 -9.25 -28.59 -1.87
C LEU A 750 -8.90 -27.75 -0.64
N LEU A 751 -8.51 -28.38 0.48
CA LEU A 751 -8.00 -27.69 1.66
C LEU A 751 -6.79 -26.80 1.31
N THR A 752 -5.77 -27.35 0.63
CA THR A 752 -4.56 -26.58 0.28
C THR A 752 -4.84 -25.41 -0.67
N LEU A 753 -5.70 -25.61 -1.69
CA LEU A 753 -6.15 -24.54 -2.59
C LEU A 753 -6.94 -23.46 -1.84
N GLY A 754 -7.73 -23.85 -0.85
CA GLY A 754 -8.48 -22.91 -0.03
C GLY A 754 -7.57 -22.08 0.87
N LEU A 755 -6.59 -22.72 1.52
CA LEU A 755 -5.68 -22.09 2.47
C LEU A 755 -4.85 -20.98 1.81
N ASP A 756 -4.29 -21.21 0.62
CA ASP A 756 -3.46 -20.21 -0.06
C ASP A 756 -4.24 -18.93 -0.41
N SER A 757 -5.49 -19.08 -0.88
CA SER A 757 -6.36 -17.93 -1.11
C SER A 757 -6.68 -17.18 0.18
N GLN A 758 -6.91 -17.91 1.28
CA GLN A 758 -7.15 -17.30 2.59
C GLN A 758 -5.93 -16.59 3.17
N PHE A 759 -4.72 -17.10 2.94
CA PHE A 759 -3.50 -16.45 3.41
C PHE A 759 -3.41 -15.02 2.88
N ALA A 760 -3.62 -14.83 1.58
CA ALA A 760 -3.61 -13.51 0.96
C ALA A 760 -4.78 -12.63 1.43
N GLY A 761 -5.98 -13.20 1.60
CA GLY A 761 -7.14 -12.46 2.10
C GLY A 761 -6.95 -11.89 3.51
N ILE A 762 -6.34 -12.66 4.41
CA ILE A 762 -5.98 -12.18 5.75
C ILE A 762 -4.81 -11.21 5.71
N GLU A 763 -3.83 -11.42 4.82
CA GLU A 763 -2.74 -10.47 4.62
C GLU A 763 -3.28 -9.09 4.22
N VAL A 764 -4.30 -8.99 3.36
CA VAL A 764 -4.96 -7.70 3.04
C VAL A 764 -5.43 -6.95 4.29
N ILE A 765 -6.09 -7.66 5.21
CA ILE A 765 -6.62 -7.08 6.45
C ILE A 765 -5.46 -6.70 7.37
N SER A 766 -4.50 -7.61 7.58
CA SER A 766 -3.35 -7.39 8.44
C SER A 766 -2.48 -6.23 7.96
N THR A 767 -2.13 -6.19 6.67
CA THR A 767 -1.38 -5.09 6.06
C THR A 767 -2.13 -3.77 6.24
N CYS A 768 -3.46 -3.73 6.00
CA CYS A 768 -4.23 -2.51 6.15
C CYS A 768 -4.24 -1.99 7.60
N LEU A 769 -4.36 -2.88 8.59
CA LEU A 769 -4.35 -2.50 10.01
C LEU A 769 -2.97 -1.99 10.44
N GLN A 770 -1.90 -2.64 9.99
CA GLN A 770 -0.51 -2.24 10.27
C GLN A 770 -0.20 -0.87 9.66
N ASP A 771 -0.56 -0.70 8.39
CA ASP A 771 -0.41 0.55 7.64
C ASP A 771 -1.22 1.71 8.26
N ALA A 772 -2.36 1.41 8.89
CA ALA A 772 -3.23 2.40 9.53
C ALA A 772 -2.81 2.76 10.95
N PHE A 773 -2.15 1.88 11.71
CA PHE A 773 -1.73 2.17 13.10
C PHE A 773 -0.31 1.66 13.39
N PRO A 774 0.71 2.19 12.69
CA PRO A 774 2.07 1.66 12.76
C PRO A 774 2.64 1.68 14.18
N GLU A 775 2.45 2.76 14.94
CA GLU A 775 2.99 2.87 16.30
C GLU A 775 2.39 1.86 17.30
N THR A 776 1.13 1.48 17.10
CA THR A 776 0.42 0.58 18.04
C THR A 776 0.62 -0.89 17.68
N PHE A 777 0.71 -1.19 16.39
CA PHE A 777 0.57 -2.54 15.87
C PHE A 777 1.86 -3.19 15.36
N LYS A 778 2.92 -2.41 15.07
CA LYS A 778 4.19 -2.95 14.53
C LYS A 778 4.81 -4.06 15.40
N SER A 779 4.78 -3.92 16.73
CA SER A 779 5.33 -4.92 17.67
C SER A 779 4.35 -6.02 18.10
N LYS A 780 3.09 -6.00 17.63
CA LYS A 780 2.00 -6.89 18.09
C LYS A 780 1.32 -7.69 16.97
N ASN A 781 2.00 -7.85 15.83
CA ASN A 781 1.47 -8.47 14.62
C ASN A 781 0.79 -9.83 14.85
N SER A 782 1.43 -10.74 15.60
CA SER A 782 0.85 -12.07 15.87
C SER A 782 -0.43 -12.01 16.71
N ILE A 783 -0.56 -11.02 17.61
CA ILE A 783 -1.78 -10.83 18.43
C ILE A 783 -2.92 -10.33 17.55
N ILE A 784 -2.63 -9.38 16.65
CA ILE A 784 -3.62 -8.82 15.71
C ILE A 784 -4.13 -9.90 14.77
N LEU A 785 -3.22 -10.75 14.25
CA LEU A 785 -3.59 -11.89 13.43
C LEU A 785 -4.54 -12.83 14.16
N VAL A 786 -4.19 -13.27 15.38
CA VAL A 786 -5.01 -14.18 16.18
C VAL A 786 -6.37 -13.55 16.50
N ALA A 787 -6.40 -12.26 16.87
CA ALA A 787 -7.64 -11.54 17.10
C ALA A 787 -8.51 -11.44 15.84
N THR A 788 -7.90 -11.16 14.68
CA THR A 788 -8.60 -11.11 13.38
C THR A 788 -9.21 -12.45 13.03
N CYS A 789 -8.43 -13.54 13.12
CA CYS A 789 -8.93 -14.90 12.88
C CYS A 789 -10.05 -15.28 13.86
N ALA A 790 -9.94 -14.90 15.14
CA ALA A 790 -10.97 -15.17 16.15
C ALA A 790 -12.28 -14.42 15.85
N ILE A 791 -12.20 -13.14 15.44
CA ILE A 791 -13.36 -12.35 15.03
C ILE A 791 -14.02 -12.97 13.79
N LEU A 792 -13.24 -13.32 12.76
CA LEU A 792 -13.76 -13.90 11.54
C LEU A 792 -14.34 -15.31 11.74
N PHE A 793 -13.79 -16.09 12.69
CA PHE A 793 -14.39 -17.34 13.14
C PHE A 793 -15.80 -17.13 13.70
N LEU A 794 -15.96 -16.17 14.62
CA LEU A 794 -17.27 -15.87 15.22
C LEU A 794 -18.27 -15.38 14.17
N LEU A 795 -17.82 -14.54 13.24
CA LEU A 795 -18.63 -14.07 12.12
C LEU A 795 -18.99 -15.17 11.11
N GLY A 796 -18.21 -16.26 11.05
CA GLY A 796 -18.45 -17.43 10.21
C GLY A 796 -19.46 -18.44 10.80
N LEU A 797 -19.77 -18.37 12.09
CA LEU A 797 -20.70 -19.30 12.74
C LEU A 797 -22.10 -19.35 12.11
N PRO A 798 -22.72 -18.23 11.68
CA PRO A 798 -23.99 -18.27 10.94
C PRO A 798 -23.93 -19.10 9.65
N CYS A 799 -22.78 -19.12 8.98
CA CYS A 799 -22.56 -19.85 7.73
C CYS A 799 -22.37 -21.37 7.93
N VAL A 800 -22.25 -21.84 9.18
CA VAL A 800 -22.23 -23.27 9.55
C VAL A 800 -23.44 -23.68 10.40
N THR A 801 -24.54 -22.94 10.29
CA THR A 801 -25.86 -23.37 10.78
C THR A 801 -26.53 -24.33 9.79
N GLN A 802 -27.70 -24.86 10.13
CA GLN A 802 -28.50 -25.66 9.20
C GLN A 802 -28.89 -24.89 7.92
N ALA A 803 -29.06 -23.56 8.01
CA ALA A 803 -29.22 -22.68 6.83
C ALA A 803 -27.88 -22.21 6.23
N GLY A 804 -26.75 -22.71 6.71
CA GLY A 804 -25.41 -22.20 6.41
C GLY A 804 -25.09 -22.11 4.92
N ILE A 805 -25.49 -23.11 4.14
CA ILE A 805 -25.26 -23.10 2.69
C ILE A 805 -26.01 -21.97 1.97
N TYR A 806 -27.17 -21.56 2.48
CA TYR A 806 -27.91 -20.43 1.93
C TYR A 806 -27.19 -19.11 2.23
N TRP A 807 -26.63 -18.95 3.43
CA TRP A 807 -25.79 -17.81 3.79
C TRP A 807 -24.55 -17.74 2.89
N VAL A 808 -23.80 -18.84 2.78
CA VAL A 808 -22.60 -18.92 1.93
C VAL A 808 -22.91 -18.54 0.49
N THR A 809 -23.97 -19.12 -0.09
CA THR A 809 -24.38 -18.86 -1.48
C THR A 809 -24.86 -17.41 -1.68
N LEU A 810 -25.54 -16.82 -0.69
CA LEU A 810 -25.96 -15.41 -0.76
C LEU A 810 -24.75 -14.46 -0.76
N MET A 811 -23.80 -14.69 0.14
CA MET A 811 -22.57 -13.88 0.23
C MET A 811 -21.73 -14.00 -1.04
N ASP A 812 -21.55 -15.22 -1.56
CA ASP A 812 -20.77 -15.49 -2.77
C ASP A 812 -21.34 -14.77 -4.01
N GLN A 813 -22.66 -14.81 -4.19
CA GLN A 813 -23.29 -14.20 -5.38
C GLN A 813 -23.31 -12.66 -5.35
N PHE A 814 -23.48 -12.04 -4.19
CA PHE A 814 -23.60 -10.58 -4.09
C PHE A 814 -22.26 -9.87 -3.90
N CYS A 815 -21.42 -10.32 -2.98
CA CYS A 815 -20.19 -9.59 -2.61
C CYS A 815 -19.09 -9.72 -3.66
N ALA A 816 -18.85 -10.93 -4.18
CA ALA A 816 -17.74 -11.22 -5.08
C ALA A 816 -18.05 -10.94 -6.56
N GLY A 817 -19.20 -10.35 -6.89
CA GLY A 817 -19.60 -10.04 -8.27
C GLY A 817 -19.55 -8.55 -8.58
N PHE A 818 -20.55 -7.80 -8.13
CA PHE A 818 -20.75 -6.40 -8.51
C PHE A 818 -19.69 -5.45 -7.93
N VAL A 819 -19.28 -5.67 -6.69
CA VAL A 819 -18.35 -4.77 -5.99
C VAL A 819 -17.00 -4.73 -6.72
N LEU A 820 -16.50 -5.90 -7.15
CA LEU A 820 -15.22 -6.02 -7.85
C LEU A 820 -15.22 -5.35 -9.22
N LEU A 821 -16.30 -5.52 -10.00
CA LEU A 821 -16.41 -4.87 -11.32
C LEU A 821 -16.43 -3.35 -11.17
N ILE A 822 -17.11 -2.83 -10.15
CA ILE A 822 -17.15 -1.39 -9.85
C ILE A 822 -15.78 -0.90 -9.36
N ALA A 823 -15.14 -1.63 -8.45
CA ALA A 823 -13.81 -1.30 -7.94
C ALA A 823 -12.75 -1.28 -9.07
N ALA A 824 -12.71 -2.31 -9.92
CA ALA A 824 -11.79 -2.40 -11.06
C ALA A 824 -12.03 -1.27 -12.09
N LEU A 825 -13.30 -0.89 -12.33
CA LEU A 825 -13.61 0.24 -13.19
C LEU A 825 -13.08 1.56 -12.61
N LEU A 826 -13.25 1.77 -11.30
CA LEU A 826 -12.76 2.96 -10.61
C LEU A 826 -11.23 3.00 -10.48
N GLU A 827 -10.56 1.84 -10.37
CA GLU A 827 -9.10 1.72 -10.53
C GLU A 827 -8.64 2.24 -11.89
N LEU A 828 -9.21 1.74 -12.98
CA LEU A 828 -8.83 2.17 -14.32
C LEU A 828 -9.11 3.67 -14.54
N ILE A 829 -10.29 4.15 -14.13
CA ILE A 829 -10.66 5.56 -14.23
C ILE A 829 -9.69 6.41 -13.39
N GLY A 830 -9.44 6.01 -12.16
CA GLY A 830 -8.59 6.73 -11.21
C GLY A 830 -7.15 6.84 -11.71
N VAL A 831 -6.53 5.71 -12.06
CA VAL A 831 -5.11 5.66 -12.44
C VAL A 831 -4.88 6.30 -13.81
N PHE A 832 -5.69 5.97 -14.82
CA PHE A 832 -5.37 6.37 -16.19
C PHE A 832 -5.95 7.72 -16.61
N TYR A 833 -7.12 8.09 -16.10
CA TYR A 833 -7.79 9.34 -16.50
C TYR A 833 -7.59 10.48 -15.50
N ILE A 834 -7.46 10.19 -14.20
CA ILE A 834 -7.32 11.24 -13.17
C ILE A 834 -5.86 11.42 -12.73
N TYR A 835 -5.23 10.37 -12.19
CA TYR A 835 -3.81 10.40 -11.80
C TYR A 835 -2.89 10.63 -13.00
N GLY A 836 -3.25 10.04 -14.15
CA GLY A 836 -2.64 10.23 -15.45
C GLY A 836 -1.79 9.03 -15.86
N GLY A 837 -2.23 8.30 -16.89
CA GLY A 837 -1.55 7.07 -17.32
C GLY A 837 -0.09 7.24 -17.75
N ASN A 838 0.31 8.41 -18.24
CA ASN A 838 1.71 8.68 -18.57
C ASN A 838 2.60 8.80 -17.32
N ARG A 839 2.04 9.25 -16.20
CA ARG A 839 2.73 9.27 -14.91
C ARG A 839 2.90 7.84 -14.41
N PHE A 840 1.83 7.07 -14.42
CA PHE A 840 1.88 5.66 -14.01
C PHE A 840 2.83 4.81 -14.86
N ILE A 841 2.90 5.03 -16.18
CA ILE A 841 3.89 4.39 -17.05
C ILE A 841 5.32 4.73 -16.61
N LYS A 842 5.59 5.99 -16.26
CA LYS A 842 6.91 6.39 -15.74
C LYS A 842 7.22 5.74 -14.39
N ASP A 843 6.24 5.66 -13.51
CA ASP A 843 6.36 4.97 -12.22
C ASP A 843 6.75 3.49 -12.44
N ILE A 844 6.18 2.83 -13.45
CA ILE A 844 6.57 1.47 -13.85
C ILE A 844 7.99 1.44 -14.46
N GLU A 845 8.33 2.38 -15.34
CA GLU A 845 9.67 2.45 -15.95
C GLU A 845 10.77 2.68 -14.91
N MET A 846 10.48 3.37 -13.80
CA MET A 846 11.40 3.49 -12.66
C MET A 846 11.70 2.13 -12.00
N MET A 847 10.72 1.22 -11.95
CA MET A 847 10.90 -0.11 -11.37
C MET A 847 11.60 -1.08 -12.32
N ILE A 848 11.11 -1.20 -13.56
CA ILE A 848 11.52 -2.28 -14.49
C ILE A 848 12.35 -1.83 -15.70
N GLY A 849 12.73 -0.55 -15.75
CA GLY A 849 13.43 0.10 -16.85
C GLY A 849 12.51 0.53 -18.00
N THR A 850 13.04 1.37 -18.89
CA THR A 850 12.32 1.88 -20.07
C THR A 850 11.99 0.77 -21.08
N ARG A 851 10.86 0.91 -21.78
CA ARG A 851 10.38 -0.06 -22.77
C ARG A 851 10.09 0.60 -24.12
N SER A 852 9.93 -0.23 -25.16
CA SER A 852 9.65 0.26 -26.51
C SER A 852 8.25 0.89 -26.62
N PHE A 853 8.07 1.77 -27.59
CA PHE A 853 6.77 2.38 -27.87
C PHE A 853 5.67 1.33 -28.14
N LEU A 854 5.98 0.29 -28.93
CA LEU A 854 5.03 -0.78 -29.27
C LEU A 854 4.57 -1.55 -28.02
N PHE A 855 5.47 -1.76 -27.07
CA PHE A 855 5.11 -2.38 -25.79
C PHE A 855 4.05 -1.55 -25.07
N TRP A 856 4.29 -0.24 -24.90
CA TRP A 856 3.36 0.65 -24.21
C TRP A 856 2.07 0.92 -24.97
N LEU A 857 2.07 0.83 -26.31
CA LEU A 857 0.88 1.00 -27.13
C LEU A 857 -0.20 -0.03 -26.78
N TRP A 858 0.18 -1.30 -26.61
CA TRP A 858 -0.75 -2.36 -26.20
C TRP A 858 -1.38 -2.09 -24.83
N TRP A 859 -0.57 -1.78 -23.82
CA TRP A 859 -1.06 -1.53 -22.47
C TRP A 859 -1.94 -0.28 -22.40
N ARG A 860 -1.58 0.78 -23.13
CA ARG A 860 -2.42 1.97 -23.27
C ARG A 860 -3.76 1.63 -23.90
N ALA A 861 -3.78 0.83 -24.98
CA ALA A 861 -5.03 0.39 -25.60
C ALA A 861 -5.92 -0.37 -24.61
N CYS A 862 -5.33 -1.28 -23.82
CA CYS A 862 -6.05 -2.01 -22.78
C CYS A 862 -6.60 -1.08 -21.69
N TRP A 863 -5.72 -0.33 -21.04
CA TRP A 863 -6.04 0.47 -19.87
C TRP A 863 -6.93 1.69 -20.14
N PHE A 864 -6.78 2.37 -21.28
CA PHE A 864 -7.58 3.55 -21.62
C PHE A 864 -8.85 3.26 -22.41
N PHE A 865 -8.99 2.06 -23.01
CA PHE A 865 -10.11 1.82 -23.92
C PHE A 865 -10.72 0.44 -23.74
N ILE A 866 -9.94 -0.63 -23.93
CA ILE A 866 -10.51 -1.97 -24.05
C ILE A 866 -11.04 -2.48 -22.70
N SER A 867 -10.22 -2.48 -21.63
CA SER A 867 -10.63 -2.99 -20.33
C SER A 867 -11.77 -2.17 -19.70
N PRO A 868 -11.74 -0.82 -19.68
CA PRO A 868 -12.87 -0.03 -19.18
C PRO A 868 -14.17 -0.29 -19.93
N ALA A 869 -14.12 -0.34 -21.27
CA ALA A 869 -15.31 -0.58 -22.10
C ALA A 869 -15.92 -1.96 -21.82
N ILE A 870 -15.08 -2.99 -21.75
CA ILE A 870 -15.52 -4.36 -21.44
C ILE A 870 -16.18 -4.43 -20.07
N ILE A 871 -15.55 -3.83 -19.04
CA ILE A 871 -16.10 -3.84 -17.67
C ILE A 871 -17.44 -3.11 -17.63
N ILE A 872 -17.58 -1.96 -18.30
CA ILE A 872 -18.84 -1.21 -18.38
C ILE A 872 -19.92 -2.07 -19.04
N VAL A 873 -19.62 -2.72 -20.17
CA VAL A 873 -20.58 -3.60 -20.87
C VAL A 873 -21.02 -4.74 -19.96
N ILE A 874 -20.08 -5.41 -19.28
CA ILE A 874 -20.39 -6.51 -18.36
C ILE A 874 -21.22 -6.02 -17.17
N LEU A 875 -20.87 -4.88 -16.58
CA LEU A 875 -21.58 -4.32 -15.43
C LEU A 875 -23.02 -3.96 -15.80
N VAL A 876 -23.23 -3.24 -16.89
CA VAL A 876 -24.56 -2.89 -17.40
C VAL A 876 -25.36 -4.14 -17.71
N TRP A 877 -24.77 -5.11 -18.41
CA TRP A 877 -25.44 -6.37 -18.74
C TRP A 877 -25.80 -7.18 -17.48
N SER A 878 -24.90 -7.25 -16.50
CA SER A 878 -25.11 -7.95 -15.24
C SER A 878 -26.28 -7.34 -14.44
N LEU A 879 -26.40 -6.01 -14.44
CA LEU A 879 -27.53 -5.32 -13.83
C LEU A 879 -28.84 -5.57 -14.58
N LEU A 880 -28.84 -5.53 -15.91
CA LEU A 880 -30.04 -5.75 -16.74
C LEU A 880 -30.54 -7.20 -16.70
N THR A 881 -29.63 -8.17 -16.53
CA THR A 881 -29.94 -9.60 -16.53
C THR A 881 -29.95 -10.22 -15.14
N PHE A 882 -29.90 -9.39 -14.09
CA PHE A 882 -29.93 -9.87 -12.71
C PHE A 882 -31.20 -10.68 -12.45
N ARG A 883 -31.01 -11.87 -11.86
CA ARG A 883 -32.10 -12.72 -11.37
C ARG A 883 -31.82 -13.05 -9.90
N PRO A 884 -32.86 -13.09 -9.04
CA PRO A 884 -32.68 -13.51 -7.66
C PRO A 884 -31.96 -14.87 -7.56
N PRO A 885 -31.06 -15.06 -6.59
CA PRO A 885 -30.43 -16.35 -6.34
C PRO A 885 -31.45 -17.45 -6.08
N SER A 886 -31.09 -18.68 -6.43
CA SER A 886 -31.73 -19.90 -5.93
C SER A 886 -30.67 -20.92 -5.56
N TYR A 887 -30.96 -21.77 -4.56
CA TYR A 887 -30.14 -22.93 -4.23
C TYR A 887 -30.95 -24.19 -4.50
N GLY A 888 -30.58 -24.92 -5.56
CA GLY A 888 -31.40 -26.01 -6.08
C GLY A 888 -32.78 -25.49 -6.48
N THR A 889 -33.84 -26.10 -5.93
CA THR A 889 -35.24 -25.68 -6.13
C THR A 889 -35.71 -24.60 -5.15
N VAL A 890 -34.90 -24.26 -4.14
CA VAL A 890 -35.27 -23.31 -3.09
C VAL A 890 -34.97 -21.88 -3.53
N GLN A 891 -36.01 -21.05 -3.56
CA GLN A 891 -35.91 -19.61 -3.87
C GLN A 891 -35.57 -18.81 -2.61
N TYR A 892 -34.78 -17.76 -2.78
CA TYR A 892 -34.43 -16.88 -1.66
C TYR A 892 -35.60 -15.96 -1.28
N PRO A 893 -35.84 -15.75 0.03
CA PRO A 893 -36.85 -14.81 0.48
C PRO A 893 -36.45 -13.38 0.11
N ALA A 894 -37.44 -12.50 -0.08
CA ALA A 894 -37.22 -11.12 -0.51
C ALA A 894 -36.28 -10.33 0.43
N TRP A 895 -36.36 -10.58 1.74
CA TRP A 895 -35.46 -9.96 2.72
C TRP A 895 -34.00 -10.43 2.56
N GLY A 896 -33.78 -11.68 2.13
CA GLY A 896 -32.46 -12.23 1.86
C GLY A 896 -31.83 -11.57 0.62
N VAL A 897 -32.62 -11.40 -0.44
CA VAL A 897 -32.19 -10.65 -1.64
C VAL A 897 -31.88 -9.19 -1.29
N ALA A 898 -32.75 -8.54 -0.50
CA ALA A 898 -32.51 -7.17 -0.03
C ALA A 898 -31.23 -7.07 0.82
N LEU A 899 -30.97 -8.05 1.69
CA LEU A 899 -29.74 -8.13 2.47
C LEU A 899 -28.50 -8.24 1.57
N GLY A 900 -28.55 -9.04 0.51
CA GLY A 900 -27.47 -9.13 -0.48
C GLY A 900 -27.15 -7.76 -1.12
N TRP A 901 -28.17 -6.99 -1.50
CA TRP A 901 -27.98 -5.61 -1.99
C TRP A 901 -27.42 -4.67 -0.91
N CYS A 902 -27.84 -4.82 0.34
CA CYS A 902 -27.26 -4.07 1.45
C CYS A 902 -25.77 -4.38 1.67
N MET A 903 -25.33 -5.63 1.45
CA MET A 903 -23.91 -5.99 1.54
C MET A 903 -23.09 -5.30 0.45
N ILE A 904 -23.59 -5.26 -0.79
CA ILE A 904 -22.95 -4.50 -1.89
C ILE A 904 -22.87 -3.02 -1.54
N ALA A 905 -23.98 -2.44 -1.09
CA ALA A 905 -24.04 -1.03 -0.72
C ALA A 905 -23.07 -0.71 0.42
N PHE A 906 -22.97 -1.58 1.43
CA PHE A 906 -22.04 -1.42 2.56
C PHE A 906 -20.57 -1.39 2.11
N CYS A 907 -20.16 -2.23 1.15
CA CYS A 907 -18.80 -2.16 0.62
C CYS A 907 -18.55 -0.89 -0.19
N LEU A 908 -19.51 -0.49 -1.03
CA LEU A 908 -19.32 0.61 -1.99
C LEU A 908 -19.55 2.01 -1.41
N ILE A 909 -20.32 2.16 -0.33
CA ILE A 909 -20.69 3.48 0.23
C ILE A 909 -19.47 4.28 0.73
N TRP A 910 -18.39 3.59 1.10
CA TRP A 910 -17.15 4.23 1.52
C TRP A 910 -16.46 5.03 0.42
N ILE A 911 -16.69 4.68 -0.85
CA ILE A 911 -16.16 5.42 -2.00
C ILE A 911 -16.70 6.86 -2.02
N PRO A 912 -18.02 7.10 -2.12
CA PRO A 912 -18.55 8.46 -2.08
C PRO A 912 -18.41 9.13 -0.70
N LEU A 913 -18.53 8.39 0.41
CA LEU A 913 -18.41 9.00 1.75
C LEU A 913 -17.01 9.59 1.99
N LEU A 914 -15.95 8.85 1.69
CA LEU A 914 -14.58 9.35 1.86
C LEU A 914 -14.24 10.44 0.84
N ALA A 915 -14.76 10.33 -0.40
CA ALA A 915 -14.63 11.39 -1.39
C ALA A 915 -15.24 12.71 -0.89
N ILE A 916 -16.50 12.67 -0.41
CA ILE A 916 -17.19 13.84 0.13
C ILE A 916 -16.47 14.36 1.36
N TRP A 917 -16.10 13.49 2.30
CA TRP A 917 -15.40 13.89 3.52
C TRP A 917 -14.09 14.63 3.21
N LYS A 918 -13.25 14.10 2.32
CA LYS A 918 -12.00 14.77 1.91
C LYS A 918 -12.22 16.08 1.17
N ILE A 919 -13.27 16.17 0.32
CA ILE A 919 -13.62 17.44 -0.34
C ILE A 919 -14.05 18.48 0.70
N LEU A 920 -14.82 18.09 1.70
CA LEU A 920 -15.31 18.99 2.75
C LEU A 920 -14.20 19.46 3.69
N THR A 921 -13.19 18.63 3.97
CA THR A 921 -12.04 18.97 4.84
C THR A 921 -10.92 19.72 4.13
N SER A 922 -10.88 19.69 2.79
CA SER A 922 -9.89 20.44 1.99
C SER A 922 -10.09 21.95 2.08
N GLN A 923 -9.00 22.70 2.09
CA GLN A 923 -9.00 24.17 2.11
C GLN A 923 -9.25 24.74 0.69
N GLY A 924 -9.80 25.96 0.61
CA GLY A 924 -10.04 26.66 -0.66
C GLY A 924 -11.50 26.64 -1.15
N ASN A 925 -11.72 27.12 -2.37
CA ASN A 925 -13.04 27.12 -3.02
C ASN A 925 -13.44 25.70 -3.51
N PRO A 926 -14.72 25.43 -3.86
CA PRO A 926 -15.16 24.07 -4.22
C PRO A 926 -14.35 23.43 -5.36
N TRP A 927 -13.89 24.23 -6.33
CA TRP A 927 -13.06 23.74 -7.43
C TRP A 927 -11.63 23.41 -6.99
N GLN A 928 -11.03 24.25 -6.16
CA GLN A 928 -9.70 24.02 -5.56
C GLN A 928 -9.70 22.79 -4.67
N ARG A 929 -10.75 22.60 -3.87
CA ARG A 929 -10.94 21.39 -3.04
C ARG A 929 -11.00 20.14 -3.89
N LEU A 930 -11.80 20.16 -4.96
CA LEU A 930 -11.89 19.04 -5.90
C LEU A 930 -10.54 18.76 -6.58
N CYS A 931 -9.86 19.80 -7.05
CA CYS A 931 -8.53 19.66 -7.67
C CYS A 931 -7.49 19.09 -6.69
N ALA A 932 -7.52 19.50 -5.42
CA ALA A 932 -6.61 19.02 -4.40
C ALA A 932 -6.80 17.52 -4.13
N VAL A 933 -8.03 17.04 -3.98
CA VAL A 933 -8.30 15.61 -3.76
C VAL A 933 -8.15 14.75 -5.02
N CYS A 934 -8.13 15.36 -6.20
CA CYS A 934 -7.83 14.71 -7.49
C CYS A 934 -6.32 14.72 -7.82
N SER A 935 -5.50 15.29 -6.94
CA SER A 935 -4.05 15.32 -7.07
C SER A 935 -3.40 14.40 -6.04
N PRO A 936 -2.23 13.82 -6.36
CA PRO A 936 -1.45 13.03 -5.41
C PRO A 936 -1.07 13.86 -4.18
N VAL A 937 -1.06 13.24 -3.00
CA VAL A 937 -0.55 13.88 -1.78
C VAL A 937 0.97 14.02 -1.83
N GLU A 938 1.53 14.93 -1.03
CA GLU A 938 2.98 15.16 -0.97
C GLU A 938 3.78 13.91 -0.59
N SER A 939 3.20 13.04 0.24
CA SER A 939 3.81 11.76 0.64
C SER A 939 3.65 10.63 -0.38
N TRP A 940 3.12 10.90 -1.59
CA TRP A 940 2.97 9.90 -2.64
C TRP A 940 4.28 9.70 -3.44
N GLY A 941 4.80 8.48 -3.43
CA GLY A 941 5.98 8.07 -4.18
C GLY A 941 6.51 6.71 -3.70
N PRO A 942 7.71 6.32 -4.14
CA PRO A 942 8.41 5.18 -3.55
C PRO A 942 8.60 5.39 -2.04
N TYR A 943 8.33 4.34 -1.24
CA TYR A 943 8.39 4.47 0.22
C TYR A 943 9.80 4.79 0.74
N LEU A 944 10.83 4.18 0.13
CA LEU A 944 12.22 4.44 0.50
C LEU A 944 12.78 5.59 -0.35
N GLU A 945 13.40 6.56 0.31
CA GLU A 945 14.01 7.73 -0.32
C GLU A 945 15.12 7.36 -1.32
N VAL A 946 15.81 6.23 -1.14
CA VAL A 946 16.84 5.73 -2.08
C VAL A 946 16.29 5.45 -3.48
N HIS A 947 14.98 5.26 -3.63
CA HIS A 947 14.32 5.05 -4.92
C HIS A 947 13.79 6.35 -5.54
N TRP A 948 14.00 7.49 -4.88
CA TRP A 948 13.67 8.80 -5.42
C TRP A 948 14.73 9.15 -6.48
N GLY A 949 14.44 8.86 -7.75
CA GLY A 949 15.31 9.28 -8.85
C GLY A 949 15.47 10.80 -8.92
N GLU A 950 16.33 11.29 -9.83
CA GLU A 950 16.62 12.74 -9.99
C GLU A 950 15.38 13.64 -10.09
N GLY A 951 14.24 13.11 -10.58
CA GLY A 951 12.97 13.84 -10.61
C GLY A 951 12.22 13.96 -9.27
N TYR A 952 12.32 12.98 -8.39
CA TYR A 952 11.70 13.03 -7.06
C TYR A 952 12.55 13.83 -6.07
N ALA A 953 13.89 13.73 -6.16
CA ALA A 953 14.84 14.46 -5.33
C ALA A 953 14.76 16.00 -5.50
N ASP A 954 14.29 16.48 -6.66
CA ASP A 954 14.21 17.90 -7.00
C ASP A 954 12.87 18.57 -6.64
N GLY A 955 11.89 17.83 -6.13
CA GLY A 955 10.51 18.33 -5.95
C GLY A 955 9.86 18.84 -7.25
N ARG A 956 10.47 18.67 -8.42
CA ARG A 956 9.99 19.29 -9.68
C ARG A 956 8.84 18.52 -10.33
N TRP A 957 8.57 17.28 -9.92
CA TRP A 957 7.65 16.40 -10.66
C TRP A 957 6.20 16.37 -10.17
N TYR A 958 5.92 16.89 -8.96
CA TYR A 958 4.55 16.97 -8.43
C TYR A 958 4.04 18.40 -8.20
N TYR A 959 4.91 19.39 -8.08
CA TYR A 959 4.49 20.76 -7.79
C TYR A 959 4.20 21.56 -9.07
N ARG A 960 2.95 21.47 -9.57
CA ARG A 960 2.37 22.63 -10.26
C ARG A 960 2.23 23.72 -9.20
N LYS A 961 2.81 24.89 -9.47
CA LYS A 961 2.91 26.14 -8.66
C LYS A 961 1.58 26.71 -8.08
N ASN A 962 0.48 25.95 -7.99
CA ASN A 962 -0.86 26.39 -7.58
C ASN A 962 -1.66 25.38 -6.72
N SER A 963 -1.05 24.36 -6.11
CA SER A 963 -1.77 23.46 -5.18
C SER A 963 -1.93 24.11 -3.80
N VAL A 964 -3.19 24.33 -3.42
CA VAL A 964 -3.61 24.80 -2.09
C VAL A 964 -3.12 23.79 -1.04
N HIS A 965 -2.40 24.28 -0.02
CA HIS A 965 -1.93 23.48 1.11
C HIS A 965 -3.08 22.70 1.75
N LEU A 966 -3.03 21.37 1.62
CA LEU A 966 -3.64 20.48 2.59
C LEU A 966 -2.64 20.42 3.76
N PRO A 967 -3.01 20.84 4.98
CA PRO A 967 -2.20 20.49 6.13
C PRO A 967 -2.13 18.96 6.22
N ASP A 968 -0.98 18.43 6.63
CA ASP A 968 -0.74 17.04 7.05
C ASP A 968 -1.58 16.64 8.30
N ASN A 969 -2.81 17.13 8.39
CA ASN A 969 -3.76 16.79 9.43
C ASN A 969 -4.42 15.46 9.06
N ASN A 970 -3.87 14.39 9.64
CA ASN A 970 -4.45 13.05 9.76
C ASN A 970 -4.62 12.27 8.44
N VAL A 971 -3.51 11.61 8.06
CA VAL A 971 -3.47 10.53 7.05
C VAL A 971 -4.13 9.23 7.55
N TYR A 972 -4.55 9.21 8.82
CA TYR A 972 -5.25 8.09 9.43
C TYR A 972 -6.77 8.21 9.21
N ILE A 973 -7.44 7.09 8.92
CA ILE A 973 -8.90 6.98 8.92
C ILE A 973 -9.49 7.38 10.29
N ILE A 974 -8.65 7.47 11.34
CA ILE A 974 -8.97 7.89 12.71
C ILE A 974 -7.91 8.90 13.21
N PRO A 975 -8.27 10.11 13.70
CA PRO A 975 -7.30 11.09 14.20
C PRO A 975 -6.43 10.56 15.37
N ASN A 976 -5.12 10.86 15.35
CA ASN A 976 -4.14 10.50 16.39
C ASN A 976 -4.41 11.10 17.79
N ASN A 977 -5.44 11.93 17.97
CA ASN A 977 -5.79 12.50 19.27
C ASN A 977 -6.52 11.53 20.20
N LEU A 978 -6.76 10.28 19.78
CA LEU A 978 -7.43 9.24 20.59
C LEU A 978 -6.45 8.27 21.30
N THR A 979 -5.14 8.36 21.10
CA THR A 979 -4.13 7.46 21.70
C THR A 979 -3.42 8.05 22.93
N ARG A 980 -3.79 9.25 23.39
CA ARG A 980 -3.41 9.80 24.70
C ARG A 980 -4.61 9.81 25.66
N LEU A 981 -5.18 8.64 25.93
CA LEU A 981 -6.03 8.38 27.10
C LEU A 981 -5.79 6.96 27.60
#